data_AF-A0A1E4ZQD2-F1
#
_entry.id   AF-A0A1E4ZQD2-F1
#
_cell.length_a   1.000
_cell.length_b   1.000
_cell.length_c   1.000
_cell.angle_alpha   90.00
_cell.angle_beta   90.00
_cell.angle_gamma   90.00
#
_symmetry.space_group_name_H-M   'P 1'
#
loop_
_entity.id
_entity.type
_entity.pdbx_description
1 polymer ?
#
loop_
_entity_poly.entity_id
_entity_poly.type
_entity_poly.pdbx_seq_one_letter_code
_entity_poly.pdbx_strand_id
1 'polypeptide(L)'
;MLQTVIRQEVLNMTRLKFALRSISQRLLSPLIAGFVLTVSSASAIADDTEIYRGISAPKILFVLDSSGSMGWSDEGFPATRMVRMKRAMSQLLRSLRGVDVGIMEFKGVGATSRLDLLHPVADVEANQAALQAALDGIRAGGGTPTVAALFEAGQYFKGETPFRGASPTGPRYTSPVTQECESGHIVLLTDGVPLPRDDEVIGRIEPTYGPCGPTPDSGGVCGAALARGLATADQRVDLPGVNTITTHAIGFNLDSTWLNGVAEAGGCVYRDAESSQDLLVAFDGILNSVAFSSAASAPSIAANAFNESRHQDELYYSFFQPYSKPRWDGNVKKYRIANGALVDAANQPLLDARGAVSKTSRSLWPDTADGALVRSGGMAARQPADRKWYTDAPRGVTPTGTTQFPVTDTRLLAPRLFNAGSNGERDRLVNWVRGIDSADADGDLNFTEPNRYVADSLHNSPVLVTYNATAATSSRSEAIFSANNMGVVHAVNASTGNELWSYSPWELLPNIKGYVNNYSDNHIYGLDGEMLLYTERKAKSSFDYELEKAWLYLTQRRGGNNIFAMDVTNAMNTTDPFDVMWKIHGGIDGTDFRDLGQTWAKPEMISVRYGCPSNCGIRNVLMFGGGYNTIYDDKNLTFPVTPARTGHGNAIYLVDPESGALIWSAGNGSHHDLNLPMNDSIPTTPVPVDTNADGAVDVLFASDIAGHLWRIDLEKKPLARRIWRWPAVKLRR
;
A
#
# COMPACT_ATOMS: atom_id res chain seq x y z
N MET A 1 2.65 -41.56 -65.24
CA MET A 1 3.95 -41.72 -64.54
C MET A 1 4.57 -40.39 -64.12
N LEU A 2 4.72 -39.40 -65.02
CA LEU A 2 5.36 -38.12 -64.68
C LEU A 2 4.62 -37.29 -63.61
N GLN A 3 3.28 -37.30 -63.61
CA GLN A 3 2.48 -36.59 -62.60
C GLN A 3 2.55 -37.22 -61.19
N THR A 4 2.85 -38.52 -61.09
CA THR A 4 2.94 -39.23 -59.80
C THR A 4 4.27 -38.93 -59.11
N VAL A 5 5.35 -38.81 -59.88
CA VAL A 5 6.69 -38.48 -59.38
C VAL A 5 6.76 -37.04 -58.87
N ILE A 6 6.18 -36.08 -59.61
CA ILE A 6 6.14 -34.65 -59.21
C ILE A 6 5.34 -34.46 -57.92
N ARG A 7 4.22 -35.19 -57.75
CA ARG A 7 3.41 -35.11 -56.52
C ARG A 7 4.16 -35.61 -55.29
N GLN A 8 5.03 -36.61 -55.47
CA GLN A 8 5.80 -37.22 -54.39
C GLN A 8 7.01 -36.38 -53.99
N GLU A 9 7.68 -35.71 -54.95
CA GLU A 9 8.73 -34.73 -54.65
C GLU A 9 8.19 -33.48 -53.96
N VAL A 10 7.02 -32.96 -54.37
CA VAL A 10 6.40 -31.81 -53.71
C VAL A 10 5.99 -32.14 -52.27
N LEU A 11 5.46 -33.35 -52.02
CA LEU A 11 5.14 -33.81 -50.66
C LEU A 11 6.40 -33.97 -49.79
N ASN A 12 7.51 -34.46 -50.34
CA ASN A 12 8.77 -34.59 -49.63
C ASN A 12 9.41 -33.21 -49.34
N MET A 13 9.37 -32.26 -50.27
CA MET A 13 9.83 -30.88 -50.03
C MET A 13 8.99 -30.15 -48.99
N THR A 14 7.68 -30.40 -48.94
CA THR A 14 6.79 -29.77 -47.95
C THR A 14 7.03 -30.34 -46.55
N ARG A 15 7.30 -31.64 -46.43
CA ARG A 15 7.69 -32.28 -45.16
C ARG A 15 9.06 -31.82 -44.67
N LEU A 16 10.02 -31.64 -45.57
CA LEU A 16 11.36 -31.13 -45.22
C LEU A 16 11.30 -29.67 -44.74
N LYS A 17 10.50 -28.81 -45.39
CA LYS A 17 10.28 -27.41 -44.95
C LYS A 17 9.58 -27.31 -43.60
N PHE A 18 8.66 -28.22 -43.28
CA PHE A 18 7.99 -28.25 -41.96
C PHE A 18 8.94 -28.76 -40.86
N ALA A 19 9.77 -29.77 -41.14
CA ALA A 19 10.77 -30.26 -40.21
C ALA A 19 11.84 -29.21 -39.91
N LEU A 20 12.35 -28.50 -40.93
CA LEU A 20 13.34 -27.43 -40.77
C LEU A 20 12.78 -26.21 -40.00
N ARG A 21 11.51 -25.83 -40.20
CA ARG A 21 10.84 -24.79 -39.40
C ARG A 21 10.63 -25.21 -37.93
N SER A 22 10.32 -26.48 -37.66
CA SER A 22 10.18 -26.97 -36.28
C SER A 22 11.49 -27.07 -35.53
N ILE A 23 12.62 -27.28 -36.24
CA ILE A 23 13.96 -27.37 -35.63
C ILE A 23 14.53 -25.96 -35.40
N SER A 24 14.29 -24.99 -36.30
CA SER A 24 14.74 -23.61 -36.09
C SER A 24 13.96 -22.89 -34.98
N GLN A 25 12.69 -23.21 -34.76
CA GLN A 25 11.89 -22.64 -33.65
C GLN A 25 12.13 -23.30 -32.30
N ARG A 26 12.65 -24.54 -32.25
CA ARG A 26 12.86 -25.25 -30.97
C ARG A 26 14.27 -25.10 -30.38
N LEU A 27 15.24 -24.64 -31.17
CA LEU A 27 16.63 -24.48 -30.70
C LEU A 27 17.09 -23.03 -30.52
N LEU A 28 16.52 -22.05 -31.24
CA LEU A 28 16.91 -20.65 -31.08
C LEU A 28 16.14 -19.90 -29.97
N SER A 29 14.88 -20.28 -29.70
CA SER A 29 14.08 -19.63 -28.66
C SER A 29 14.56 -19.86 -27.21
N PRO A 30 15.06 -21.05 -26.79
CA PRO A 30 15.58 -21.20 -25.42
C PRO A 30 16.96 -20.56 -25.21
N LEU A 31 17.76 -20.40 -26.27
CA LEU A 31 19.09 -19.77 -26.20
C LEU A 31 19.01 -18.25 -26.09
N ILE A 32 18.03 -17.62 -26.74
CA ILE A 32 17.78 -16.16 -26.63
C ILE A 32 17.03 -15.85 -25.32
N ALA A 33 16.10 -16.71 -24.87
CA ALA A 33 15.46 -16.55 -23.56
C ALA A 33 16.48 -16.70 -22.41
N GLY A 34 17.43 -17.64 -22.52
CA GLY A 34 18.51 -17.80 -21.54
C GLY A 34 19.48 -16.63 -21.49
N PHE A 35 19.77 -15.98 -22.63
CA PHE A 35 20.70 -14.85 -22.68
C PHE A 35 20.05 -13.52 -22.23
N VAL A 36 18.75 -13.33 -22.50
CA VAL A 36 17.99 -12.16 -22.02
C VAL A 36 17.76 -12.23 -20.50
N LEU A 37 17.60 -13.42 -19.91
CA LEU A 37 17.52 -13.59 -18.45
C LEU A 37 18.86 -13.39 -17.72
N THR A 38 20.00 -13.51 -18.40
CA THR A 38 21.32 -13.27 -17.78
C THR A 38 21.75 -11.80 -17.77
N VAL A 39 21.09 -10.92 -18.53
CA VAL A 39 21.45 -9.49 -18.62
C VAL A 39 20.54 -8.59 -17.76
N SER A 40 19.49 -9.15 -17.15
CA SER A 40 18.66 -8.47 -16.15
C SER A 40 18.86 -9.04 -14.74
N SER A 41 20.11 -9.26 -14.33
CA SER A 41 20.46 -9.52 -12.92
C SER A 41 20.41 -8.22 -12.11
N ALA A 42 19.24 -7.58 -12.10
CA ALA A 42 18.85 -6.78 -10.95
C ALA A 42 18.70 -7.76 -9.77
N SER A 43 19.20 -7.36 -8.60
CA SER A 43 19.16 -8.18 -7.39
C SER A 43 17.70 -8.37 -6.97
N ALA A 44 17.07 -9.47 -7.37
CA ALA A 44 15.75 -9.83 -6.87
C ALA A 44 15.93 -10.47 -5.48
N ILE A 45 15.65 -9.71 -4.44
CA ILE A 45 15.23 -10.27 -3.15
C ILE A 45 13.79 -10.75 -3.39
N ALA A 46 13.41 -11.92 -2.87
CA ALA A 46 12.05 -12.43 -2.99
C ALA A 46 11.06 -11.65 -2.10
N ASP A 47 11.09 -10.32 -2.14
CA ASP A 47 10.14 -9.45 -1.43
C ASP A 47 8.98 -9.10 -2.36
N ASP A 48 7.74 -9.25 -1.89
CA ASP A 48 6.54 -8.97 -2.69
C ASP A 48 6.31 -7.46 -2.87
N THR A 49 7.04 -6.61 -2.12
CA THR A 49 7.08 -5.15 -2.34
C THR A 49 7.56 -4.75 -3.73
N GLU A 50 8.43 -5.54 -4.38
CA GLU A 50 8.93 -5.22 -5.73
C GLU A 50 7.82 -5.16 -6.79
N ILE A 51 6.73 -5.92 -6.59
CA ILE A 51 5.54 -5.86 -7.46
C ILE A 51 4.84 -4.50 -7.33
N TYR A 52 4.87 -3.90 -6.14
CA TYR A 52 4.22 -2.63 -5.83
C TYR A 52 5.12 -1.41 -6.04
N ARG A 53 6.45 -1.59 -5.94
CA ARG A 53 7.48 -0.56 -6.11
C ARG A 53 7.84 -0.28 -7.58
N GLY A 54 7.34 -1.09 -8.52
CA GLY A 54 7.59 -0.94 -9.96
C GLY A 54 6.90 0.26 -10.65
N ILE A 55 6.27 1.16 -9.88
CA ILE A 55 5.61 2.37 -10.42
C ILE A 55 6.45 3.57 -9.99
N SER A 56 7.10 4.21 -10.96
CA SER A 56 7.93 5.39 -10.68
C SER A 56 7.08 6.56 -10.17
N ALA A 57 7.63 7.30 -9.21
CA ALA A 57 6.97 8.45 -8.58
C ALA A 57 6.58 9.51 -9.64
N PRO A 58 5.36 10.07 -9.56
CA PRO A 58 4.94 11.17 -10.42
C PRO A 58 5.92 12.35 -10.36
N LYS A 59 6.23 12.94 -11.53
CA LYS A 59 7.17 14.06 -11.67
C LYS A 59 6.41 15.38 -11.72
N ILE A 60 6.47 16.18 -10.67
CA ILE A 60 5.71 17.43 -10.54
C ILE A 60 6.65 18.63 -10.55
N LEU A 61 6.48 19.54 -11.51
CA LEU A 61 7.17 20.82 -11.53
C LEU A 61 6.19 21.95 -11.20
N PHE A 62 6.43 22.65 -10.09
CA PHE A 62 5.71 23.89 -9.78
C PHE A 62 6.36 25.05 -10.54
N VAL A 63 5.57 25.71 -11.38
CA VAL A 63 5.98 26.89 -12.15
C VAL A 63 5.30 28.11 -11.52
N LEU A 64 6.08 28.85 -10.73
CA LEU A 64 5.58 29.85 -9.81
C LEU A 64 5.82 31.26 -10.33
N ASP A 65 4.74 32.03 -10.39
CA ASP A 65 4.81 33.45 -10.70
C ASP A 65 5.52 34.21 -9.56
N SER A 66 6.55 34.95 -9.95
CA SER A 66 7.30 35.83 -9.07
C SER A 66 7.26 37.28 -9.55
N SER A 67 6.25 37.65 -10.33
CA SER A 67 6.01 39.00 -10.84
C SER A 67 5.83 40.04 -9.73
N GLY A 68 5.84 41.32 -10.11
CA GLY A 68 5.68 42.43 -9.17
C GLY A 68 4.36 42.43 -8.40
N SER A 69 3.27 41.96 -9.02
CA SER A 69 1.93 41.85 -8.39
C SER A 69 1.91 40.90 -7.22
N MET A 70 2.76 39.86 -7.24
CA MET A 70 2.93 38.96 -6.11
C MET A 70 3.46 39.68 -4.85
N GLY A 71 4.08 40.85 -5.01
CA GLY A 71 4.51 41.71 -3.89
C GLY A 71 3.38 42.48 -3.22
N TRP A 72 2.16 42.49 -3.77
CA TRP A 72 1.04 43.30 -3.27
C TRP A 72 0.25 42.56 -2.19
N SER A 73 -0.39 43.34 -1.32
CA SER A 73 -1.41 42.87 -0.37
C SER A 73 -2.80 43.14 -0.95
N ASP A 74 -3.71 42.19 -0.78
CA ASP A 74 -5.11 42.34 -1.20
C ASP A 74 -6.01 42.70 -0.02
N GLU A 75 -7.14 43.32 -0.31
CA GLU A 75 -8.14 43.67 0.71
C GLU A 75 -8.62 42.42 1.46
N GLY A 76 -8.69 42.49 2.79
CA GLY A 76 -9.04 41.35 3.64
C GLY A 76 -7.87 40.43 4.04
N PHE A 77 -6.66 40.65 3.51
CA PHE A 77 -5.50 39.79 3.79
C PHE A 77 -4.29 40.56 4.35
N PRO A 78 -3.75 40.18 5.52
CA PRO A 78 -2.69 40.93 6.19
C PRO A 78 -1.27 40.74 5.60
N ALA A 79 -1.11 39.81 4.64
CA ALA A 79 0.18 39.45 4.05
C ALA A 79 0.14 39.56 2.53
N THR A 80 1.31 39.77 1.91
CA THR A 80 1.40 39.84 0.44
C THR A 80 1.03 38.52 -0.21
N ARG A 81 0.66 38.55 -1.49
CA ARG A 81 0.39 37.35 -2.30
C ARG A 81 1.56 36.36 -2.24
N MET A 82 2.79 36.83 -2.38
CA MET A 82 4.02 36.04 -2.27
C MET A 82 4.14 35.33 -0.92
N VAL A 83 3.87 36.03 0.19
CA VAL A 83 3.94 35.42 1.54
C VAL A 83 2.87 34.34 1.69
N ARG A 84 1.64 34.58 1.20
CA ARG A 84 0.56 33.58 1.24
C ARG A 84 0.88 32.35 0.39
N MET A 85 1.41 32.54 -0.81
CA MET A 85 1.82 31.46 -1.71
C MET A 85 2.96 30.63 -1.08
N LYS A 86 4.01 31.28 -0.56
CA LYS A 86 5.12 30.58 0.12
C LYS A 86 4.66 29.81 1.34
N ARG A 87 3.70 30.32 2.11
CA ARG A 87 3.13 29.61 3.25
C ARG A 87 2.44 28.32 2.80
N ALA A 88 1.53 28.43 1.82
CA ALA A 88 0.81 27.28 1.29
C ALA A 88 1.75 26.25 0.65
N MET A 89 2.73 26.70 -0.15
CA MET A 89 3.70 25.82 -0.77
C MET A 89 4.62 25.13 0.26
N SER A 90 5.06 25.85 1.29
CA SER A 90 5.85 25.25 2.38
C SER A 90 5.10 24.11 3.06
N GLN A 91 3.81 24.32 3.36
CA GLN A 91 2.95 23.29 3.95
C GLN A 91 2.73 22.12 2.99
N LEU A 92 2.47 22.40 1.70
CA LEU A 92 2.32 21.37 0.68
C LEU A 92 3.56 20.46 0.57
N LEU A 93 4.74 21.06 0.37
CA LEU A 93 6.01 20.33 0.18
C LEU A 93 6.33 19.42 1.37
N ARG A 94 5.92 19.83 2.57
CA ARG A 94 6.13 19.03 3.78
C ARG A 94 5.10 17.92 3.95
N SER A 95 3.89 18.08 3.42
CA SER A 95 2.82 17.06 3.42
C SER A 95 2.95 16.00 2.31
N LEU A 96 3.65 16.33 1.22
CA LEU A 96 3.82 15.47 0.03
C LEU A 96 4.72 14.27 0.31
N ARG A 97 4.32 13.09 -0.20
CA ARG A 97 5.05 11.82 -0.06
C ARG A 97 4.99 11.06 -1.37
N GLY A 98 6.04 10.30 -1.70
CA GLY A 98 6.07 9.44 -2.88
C GLY A 98 5.96 10.16 -4.22
N VAL A 99 6.36 11.43 -4.29
CA VAL A 99 6.38 12.24 -5.51
C VAL A 99 7.73 12.93 -5.65
N ASP A 100 8.13 13.15 -6.90
CA ASP A 100 9.28 13.98 -7.19
C ASP A 100 8.80 15.40 -7.49
N VAL A 101 9.41 16.38 -6.82
CA VAL A 101 8.99 17.79 -6.90
C VAL A 101 10.15 18.67 -7.32
N GLY A 102 9.87 19.58 -8.25
CA GLY A 102 10.76 20.66 -8.64
C GLY A 102 10.08 22.02 -8.54
N ILE A 103 10.90 23.07 -8.50
CA ILE A 103 10.43 24.46 -8.44
C ILE A 103 11.12 25.26 -9.53
N MET A 104 10.31 25.88 -10.38
CA MET A 104 10.71 26.87 -11.36
C MET A 104 10.02 28.19 -11.03
N GLU A 105 10.77 29.29 -11.03
CA GLU A 105 10.16 30.62 -10.95
C GLU A 105 10.18 31.31 -12.31
N PHE A 106 9.18 32.16 -12.55
CA PHE A 106 9.19 33.04 -13.70
C PHE A 106 8.89 34.49 -13.32
N LYS A 107 9.58 35.41 -14.00
CA LYS A 107 9.34 36.86 -13.93
C LYS A 107 10.00 37.60 -15.09
N GLY A 108 9.60 38.85 -15.30
CA GLY A 108 10.28 39.78 -16.22
C GLY A 108 9.40 40.15 -17.41
N VAL A 109 9.98 40.81 -18.42
CA VAL A 109 9.22 41.27 -19.60
C VAL A 109 10.01 41.01 -20.88
N GLY A 110 9.40 40.26 -21.81
CA GLY A 110 9.99 39.95 -23.12
C GLY A 110 11.36 39.26 -23.01
N ALA A 111 12.36 39.77 -23.73
CA ALA A 111 13.71 39.20 -23.76
C ALA A 111 14.49 39.27 -22.43
N THR A 112 13.99 40.00 -21.42
CA THR A 112 14.60 40.06 -20.07
C THR A 112 13.91 39.13 -19.07
N SER A 113 13.03 38.25 -19.54
CA SER A 113 12.37 37.24 -18.71
C SER A 113 13.41 36.33 -18.06
N ARG A 114 13.31 36.12 -16.75
CA ARG A 114 14.03 35.07 -16.02
C ARG A 114 13.09 33.90 -15.78
N LEU A 115 13.52 32.73 -16.25
CA LEU A 115 12.81 31.46 -16.12
C LEU A 115 13.75 30.48 -15.42
N ASP A 116 13.91 30.65 -14.11
CA ASP A 116 14.96 30.00 -13.34
C ASP A 116 14.44 28.69 -12.74
N LEU A 117 15.09 27.57 -13.06
CA LEU A 117 14.88 26.30 -12.38
C LEU A 117 15.61 26.35 -11.03
N LEU A 118 14.87 26.66 -9.97
CA LEU A 118 15.42 26.83 -8.62
C LEU A 118 15.74 25.50 -7.95
N HIS A 119 14.94 24.47 -8.24
CA HIS A 119 15.17 23.11 -7.78
C HIS A 119 14.74 22.13 -8.87
N PRO A 120 15.63 21.21 -9.31
CA PRO A 120 15.24 20.16 -10.25
C PRO A 120 14.21 19.21 -9.62
N VAL A 121 13.38 18.58 -10.44
CA VAL A 121 12.43 17.57 -9.96
C VAL A 121 13.22 16.40 -9.37
N ALA A 122 13.02 16.16 -8.08
CA ALA A 122 13.65 15.09 -7.32
C ALA A 122 12.77 14.71 -6.13
N ASP A 123 13.05 13.57 -5.50
CA ASP A 123 12.31 13.04 -4.35
C ASP A 123 12.07 14.13 -3.29
N VAL A 124 10.79 14.39 -3.00
CA VAL A 124 10.38 15.50 -2.13
C VAL A 124 10.89 15.32 -0.70
N GLU A 125 10.92 14.08 -0.19
CA GLU A 125 11.27 13.76 1.18
C GLU A 125 12.77 13.93 1.43
N ALA A 126 13.61 13.48 0.50
CA ALA A 126 15.06 13.62 0.56
C ALA A 126 15.53 15.08 0.36
N ASN A 127 14.74 15.91 -0.31
CA ASN A 127 15.14 17.26 -0.71
C ASN A 127 14.34 18.40 -0.04
N GLN A 128 13.60 18.12 1.03
CA GLN A 128 12.76 19.13 1.72
C GLN A 128 13.51 20.42 2.05
N ALA A 129 14.73 20.34 2.59
CA ALA A 129 15.51 21.52 2.96
C ALA A 129 15.92 22.36 1.73
N ALA A 130 16.27 21.71 0.62
CA ALA A 130 16.65 22.37 -0.62
C ALA A 130 15.44 23.01 -1.31
N LEU A 131 14.30 22.31 -1.34
CA LEU A 131 13.02 22.83 -1.83
C LEU A 131 12.54 24.03 -1.01
N GLN A 132 12.64 23.96 0.32
CA GLN A 132 12.31 25.09 1.20
C GLN A 132 13.24 26.28 0.94
N ALA A 133 14.55 26.06 0.80
CA ALA A 133 15.50 27.12 0.49
C ALA A 133 15.22 27.77 -0.87
N ALA A 134 14.87 26.98 -1.89
CA ALA A 134 14.45 27.49 -3.20
C ALA A 134 13.21 28.38 -3.08
N LEU A 135 12.18 27.92 -2.36
CA LEU A 135 10.96 28.67 -2.10
C LEU A 135 11.23 29.97 -1.32
N ASP A 136 12.05 29.91 -0.28
CA ASP A 136 12.43 31.06 0.53
C ASP A 136 13.22 32.09 -0.27
N GLY A 137 13.95 31.66 -1.31
CA GLY A 137 14.71 32.51 -2.23
C GLY A 137 13.86 33.38 -3.16
N ILE A 138 12.63 32.97 -3.48
CA ILE A 138 11.77 33.67 -4.47
C ILE A 138 11.50 35.13 -4.04
N ARG A 139 11.59 36.08 -4.96
CA ARG A 139 11.31 37.51 -4.72
C ARG A 139 10.43 38.09 -5.82
N ALA A 140 9.42 38.84 -5.42
CA ALA A 140 8.51 39.53 -6.33
C ALA A 140 9.23 40.61 -7.15
N GLY A 141 9.01 40.63 -8.46
CA GLY A 141 9.48 41.67 -9.37
C GLY A 141 9.29 41.29 -10.83
N GLY A 142 9.26 42.27 -11.75
CA GLY A 142 9.07 42.02 -13.18
C GLY A 142 7.60 41.78 -13.58
N GLY A 143 7.38 41.35 -14.83
CA GLY A 143 6.06 41.01 -15.37
C GLY A 143 5.79 39.50 -15.37
N THR A 144 4.77 39.09 -16.12
CA THR A 144 4.12 37.77 -16.04
C THR A 144 4.21 37.02 -17.39
N PRO A 145 5.42 36.57 -17.81
CA PRO A 145 5.65 35.90 -19.10
C PRO A 145 5.20 34.42 -19.09
N THR A 146 3.93 34.18 -18.82
CA THR A 146 3.37 32.85 -18.50
C THR A 146 3.57 31.82 -19.61
N VAL A 147 3.36 32.20 -20.89
CA VAL A 147 3.52 31.27 -22.02
C VAL A 147 4.99 30.87 -22.20
N ALA A 148 5.92 31.80 -22.01
CA ALA A 148 7.35 31.51 -22.05
C ALA A 148 7.76 30.58 -20.90
N ALA A 149 7.22 30.80 -19.70
CA ALA A 149 7.44 29.93 -18.55
C ALA A 149 6.94 28.51 -18.78
N LEU A 150 5.73 28.36 -19.33
CA LEU A 150 5.18 27.05 -19.70
C LEU A 150 6.02 26.36 -20.78
N PHE A 151 6.53 27.11 -21.76
CA PHE A 151 7.42 26.58 -22.78
C PHE A 151 8.75 26.08 -22.18
N GLU A 152 9.37 26.88 -21.31
CA GLU A 152 10.62 26.50 -20.62
C GLU A 152 10.44 25.25 -19.74
N ALA A 153 9.32 25.18 -19.02
CA ALA A 153 8.96 23.98 -18.27
C ALA A 153 8.84 22.74 -19.17
N GLY A 154 8.23 22.88 -20.35
CA GLY A 154 8.21 21.84 -21.37
C GLY A 154 9.62 21.42 -21.81
N GLN A 155 10.52 22.37 -22.08
CA GLN A 155 11.91 22.10 -22.45
C GLN A 155 12.67 21.33 -21.35
N TYR A 156 12.42 21.67 -20.08
CA TYR A 156 12.98 20.96 -18.93
C TYR A 156 12.55 19.50 -18.91
N PHE A 157 11.26 19.22 -19.03
CA PHE A 157 10.76 17.84 -19.08
C PHE A 157 11.24 17.06 -20.30
N LYS A 158 11.50 17.71 -21.43
CA LYS A 158 12.09 17.07 -22.61
C LYS A 158 13.60 16.83 -22.50
N GLY A 159 14.28 17.49 -21.57
CA GLY A 159 15.75 17.47 -21.49
C GLY A 159 16.42 18.25 -22.63
N GLU A 160 15.73 19.26 -23.15
CA GLU A 160 16.23 20.10 -24.24
C GLU A 160 17.13 21.25 -23.74
N THR A 161 17.69 22.01 -24.68
CA THR A 161 18.45 23.22 -24.35
C THR A 161 17.51 24.28 -23.77
N PRO A 162 17.86 24.92 -22.64
CA PRO A 162 17.11 26.04 -22.07
C PRO A 162 16.94 27.15 -23.11
N PHE A 163 15.77 27.78 -23.16
CA PHE A 163 15.52 28.86 -24.09
C PHE A 163 15.82 30.23 -23.47
N ARG A 164 15.16 30.54 -22.34
CA ARG A 164 15.44 31.73 -21.52
C ARG A 164 15.71 31.38 -20.05
N GLY A 165 15.81 30.10 -19.73
CA GLY A 165 16.29 29.60 -18.45
C GLY A 165 17.76 29.21 -18.47
N ALA A 166 18.21 28.58 -17.38
CA ALA A 166 19.52 27.97 -17.26
C ALA A 166 19.39 26.56 -16.69
N SER A 167 20.17 25.61 -17.24
CA SER A 167 20.27 24.27 -16.67
C SER A 167 21.36 24.22 -15.59
N PRO A 168 21.10 23.59 -14.44
CA PRO A 168 22.10 23.44 -13.37
C PRO A 168 23.31 22.57 -13.75
N THR A 169 23.15 21.66 -14.72
CA THR A 169 24.09 20.56 -14.98
C THR A 169 24.83 20.70 -16.30
N GLY A 170 24.58 21.73 -17.11
CA GLY A 170 25.27 21.95 -18.37
C GLY A 170 24.46 22.71 -19.43
N PRO A 171 24.73 22.50 -20.74
CA PRO A 171 24.07 23.24 -21.83
C PRO A 171 22.66 22.73 -22.18
N ARG A 172 22.21 21.63 -21.57
CA ARG A 172 20.86 21.05 -21.72
C ARG A 172 20.29 20.76 -20.34
N TYR A 173 18.98 20.77 -20.24
CA TYR A 173 18.30 20.27 -19.04
C TYR A 173 18.52 18.76 -18.90
N THR A 174 18.68 18.31 -17.66
CA THR A 174 18.51 16.89 -17.32
C THR A 174 17.00 16.66 -17.13
N SER A 175 16.38 15.93 -18.07
CA SER A 175 14.97 15.58 -17.95
C SER A 175 14.73 14.74 -16.69
N PRO A 176 13.68 15.03 -15.90
CA PRO A 176 13.29 14.20 -14.78
C PRO A 176 12.53 12.93 -15.21
N VAL A 177 12.10 12.85 -16.46
CA VAL A 177 11.50 11.63 -17.04
C VAL A 177 12.65 10.75 -17.51
N THR A 178 12.73 9.52 -17.06
CA THR A 178 13.79 8.56 -17.40
C THR A 178 13.24 7.23 -17.89
N GLN A 179 11.94 6.98 -17.70
CA GLN A 179 11.26 5.73 -18.05
C GLN A 179 9.89 6.01 -18.67
N GLU A 180 9.40 5.06 -19.48
CA GLU A 180 8.12 5.13 -20.22
C GLU A 180 6.88 5.30 -19.32
N CYS A 181 6.93 4.83 -18.07
CA CYS A 181 5.79 4.84 -17.16
C CYS A 181 5.72 6.08 -16.27
N GLU A 182 6.63 7.05 -16.42
CA GLU A 182 6.68 8.24 -15.58
C GLU A 182 5.73 9.33 -16.08
N SER A 183 4.76 9.71 -15.25
CA SER A 183 3.85 10.82 -15.58
C SER A 183 4.43 12.18 -15.20
N GLY A 184 4.52 13.08 -16.19
CA GLY A 184 4.95 14.46 -15.99
C GLY A 184 3.77 15.41 -15.72
N HIS A 185 3.92 16.30 -14.75
CA HIS A 185 2.93 17.30 -14.38
C HIS A 185 3.56 18.68 -14.22
N ILE A 186 2.96 19.68 -14.84
CA ILE A 186 3.29 21.09 -14.65
C ILE A 186 2.16 21.72 -13.84
N VAL A 187 2.48 22.36 -12.72
CA VAL A 187 1.53 23.14 -11.93
C VAL A 187 1.87 24.62 -12.07
N LEU A 188 1.11 25.32 -12.92
CA LEU A 188 1.28 26.73 -13.19
C LEU A 188 0.45 27.57 -12.21
N LEU A 189 1.11 28.40 -11.41
CA LEU A 189 0.45 29.33 -10.48
C LEU A 189 0.79 30.76 -10.88
N THR A 190 -0.23 31.59 -11.09
CA THR A 190 -0.04 33.01 -11.46
C THR A 190 -1.13 33.92 -10.89
N ASP A 191 -0.78 35.16 -10.60
CA ASP A 191 -1.68 36.19 -10.08
C ASP A 191 -1.99 37.32 -11.08
N GLY A 192 -1.52 37.15 -12.32
CA GLY A 192 -1.63 38.15 -13.38
C GLY A 192 -1.95 37.56 -14.74
N VAL A 193 -2.51 38.41 -15.60
CA VAL A 193 -2.75 38.08 -17.02
C VAL A 193 -1.41 37.89 -17.76
N PRO A 194 -1.34 36.99 -18.75
CA PRO A 194 -0.10 36.69 -19.46
C PRO A 194 0.35 37.91 -20.27
N LEU A 195 1.48 38.51 -19.91
CA LEU A 195 2.05 39.67 -20.60
C LEU A 195 3.59 39.69 -20.47
N PRO A 196 4.32 40.12 -21.53
CA PRO A 196 3.84 40.52 -22.85
C PRO A 196 3.65 39.34 -23.82
N ARG A 197 3.08 39.62 -25.01
CA ARG A 197 3.10 38.69 -26.15
C ARG A 197 4.55 38.40 -26.59
N ASP A 198 4.83 37.15 -26.90
CA ASP A 198 6.18 36.67 -27.22
C ASP A 198 6.22 35.93 -28.55
N ASP A 199 6.44 36.67 -29.64
CA ASP A 199 6.43 36.11 -31.00
C ASP A 199 7.58 35.11 -31.24
N GLU A 200 8.66 35.18 -30.48
CA GLU A 200 9.75 34.20 -30.58
C GLU A 200 9.34 32.84 -30.02
N VAL A 201 8.63 32.82 -28.88
CA VAL A 201 8.07 31.60 -28.30
C VAL A 201 6.97 31.04 -29.21
N ILE A 202 6.10 31.90 -29.74
CA ILE A 202 5.06 31.50 -30.72
C ILE A 202 5.70 30.80 -31.93
N GLY A 203 6.76 31.38 -32.50
CA GLY A 203 7.47 30.80 -33.66
C GLY A 203 8.15 29.46 -33.39
N ARG A 204 8.31 29.05 -32.12
CA ARG A 204 8.83 27.72 -31.73
C ARG A 204 7.73 26.72 -31.42
N ILE A 205 6.60 27.18 -30.92
CA ILE A 205 5.43 26.34 -30.60
C ILE A 205 4.75 25.87 -31.88
N GLU A 206 4.46 26.79 -32.81
CA GLU A 206 3.64 26.49 -33.99
C GLU A 206 4.18 25.37 -34.89
N PRO A 207 5.50 25.30 -35.18
CA PRO A 207 6.06 24.20 -35.97
C PRO A 207 5.88 22.83 -35.34
N THR A 208 5.80 22.76 -34.01
CA THR A 208 5.77 21.50 -33.26
C THR A 208 4.34 21.06 -32.95
N TYR A 209 3.48 21.99 -32.53
CA TYR A 209 2.14 21.69 -32.01
C TYR A 209 1.00 22.24 -32.88
N GLY A 210 1.32 22.86 -34.01
CA GLY A 210 0.35 23.44 -34.93
C GLY A 210 0.01 24.91 -34.62
N PRO A 211 -0.80 25.55 -35.48
CA PRO A 211 -1.05 26.98 -35.43
C PRO A 211 -1.76 27.39 -34.14
N CYS A 212 -1.38 28.55 -33.61
CA CYS A 212 -1.98 29.05 -32.38
C CYS A 212 -3.31 29.74 -32.66
N GLY A 213 -4.36 29.30 -31.96
CA GLY A 213 -5.71 29.86 -32.07
C GLY A 213 -5.85 31.25 -31.43
N PRO A 214 -6.98 31.94 -31.67
CA PRO A 214 -7.28 33.19 -30.99
C PRO A 214 -7.35 32.99 -29.46
N THR A 215 -6.97 34.00 -28.71
CA THR A 215 -6.92 33.99 -27.24
C THR A 215 -7.59 35.26 -26.69
N PRO A 216 -8.31 35.19 -25.55
CA PRO A 216 -8.86 36.36 -24.87
C PRO A 216 -7.77 37.36 -24.47
N ASP A 217 -6.60 36.87 -24.05
CA ASP A 217 -5.46 37.66 -23.61
C ASP A 217 -4.36 37.65 -24.67
N SER A 218 -3.98 38.83 -25.17
CA SER A 218 -3.03 38.98 -26.28
C SER A 218 -1.61 38.50 -25.97
N GLY A 219 -1.19 38.51 -24.70
CA GLY A 219 0.06 37.90 -24.26
C GLY A 219 -0.03 36.40 -23.97
N GLY A 220 -1.25 35.83 -23.97
CA GLY A 220 -1.52 34.41 -23.76
C GLY A 220 -1.53 33.56 -25.04
N VAL A 221 -1.14 34.15 -26.18
CA VAL A 221 -1.13 33.45 -27.48
C VAL A 221 -0.29 32.19 -27.37
N CYS A 222 -0.78 31.09 -27.96
CA CYS A 222 -0.21 29.75 -27.89
C CYS A 222 -0.32 29.01 -26.55
N GLY A 223 -0.74 29.62 -25.44
CA GLY A 223 -0.80 28.93 -24.14
C GLY A 223 -1.58 27.60 -24.16
N ALA A 224 -2.81 27.63 -24.66
CA ALA A 224 -3.65 26.43 -24.75
C ALA A 224 -3.15 25.43 -25.82
N ALA A 225 -2.58 25.90 -26.93
CA ALA A 225 -2.03 25.04 -27.96
C ALA A 225 -0.80 24.28 -27.46
N LEU A 226 0.08 24.97 -26.71
CA LEU A 226 1.23 24.37 -26.05
C LEU A 226 0.79 23.34 -25.00
N ALA A 227 -0.12 23.70 -24.09
CA ALA A 227 -0.62 22.77 -23.08
C ALA A 227 -1.23 21.50 -23.69
N ARG A 228 -2.02 21.64 -24.76
CA ARG A 228 -2.55 20.49 -25.53
C ARG A 228 -1.45 19.66 -26.16
N GLY A 229 -0.46 20.32 -26.77
CA GLY A 229 0.70 19.68 -27.37
C GLY A 229 1.48 18.83 -26.36
N LEU A 230 1.72 19.38 -25.16
CA LEU A 230 2.35 18.68 -24.05
C LEU A 230 1.53 17.45 -23.59
N ALA A 231 0.21 17.57 -23.55
CA ALA A 231 -0.69 16.53 -23.06
C ALA A 231 -0.99 15.40 -24.09
N THR A 232 -0.70 15.60 -25.38
CA THR A 232 -1.13 14.68 -26.44
C THR A 232 0.01 14.15 -27.31
N ALA A 233 1.08 14.91 -27.48
CA ALA A 233 2.25 14.45 -28.23
C ALA A 233 3.25 13.74 -27.29
N ASP A 234 4.09 12.89 -27.89
CA ASP A 234 5.23 12.32 -27.18
C ASP A 234 6.31 13.38 -26.98
N GLN A 235 6.67 13.62 -25.72
CA GLN A 235 7.69 14.60 -25.33
C GLN A 235 9.09 13.99 -25.24
N ARG A 236 9.22 12.65 -25.24
CA ARG A 236 10.49 11.94 -25.09
C ARG A 236 10.61 10.81 -26.10
N VAL A 237 10.90 11.20 -27.34
CA VAL A 237 11.07 10.28 -28.50
C VAL A 237 12.24 9.32 -28.37
N ASP A 238 13.15 9.55 -27.42
CA ASP A 238 14.27 8.68 -27.09
C ASP A 238 13.90 7.56 -26.11
N LEU A 239 12.72 7.62 -25.48
CA LEU A 239 12.15 6.55 -24.67
C LEU A 239 11.10 5.79 -25.46
N PRO A 240 10.89 4.48 -25.18
CA PRO A 240 9.75 3.76 -25.73
C PRO A 240 8.43 4.35 -25.18
N GLY A 241 7.36 4.23 -25.96
CA GLY A 241 6.02 4.69 -25.57
C GLY A 241 5.70 6.12 -25.97
N VAL A 242 4.66 6.69 -25.34
CA VAL A 242 4.25 8.09 -25.51
C VAL A 242 4.31 8.75 -24.14
N ASN A 243 5.25 9.67 -23.96
CA ASN A 243 5.43 10.39 -22.71
C ASN A 243 4.70 11.73 -22.80
N THR A 244 3.57 11.86 -22.11
CA THR A 244 2.77 13.09 -22.08
C THR A 244 2.97 13.88 -20.79
N ILE A 245 2.82 15.20 -20.87
CA ILE A 245 2.89 16.10 -19.72
C ILE A 245 1.54 16.80 -19.52
N THR A 246 0.94 16.61 -18.34
CA THR A 246 -0.33 17.25 -18.00
C THR A 246 -0.08 18.64 -17.40
N THR A 247 -0.84 19.64 -17.83
CA THR A 247 -0.73 21.01 -17.31
C THR A 247 -1.92 21.35 -16.41
N HIS A 248 -1.62 21.77 -15.19
CA HIS A 248 -2.57 22.29 -14.20
C HIS A 248 -2.37 23.80 -14.06
N ALA A 249 -3.45 24.54 -13.77
CA ALA A 249 -3.37 25.98 -13.59
C ALA A 249 -4.13 26.44 -12.34
N ILE A 250 -3.51 27.35 -11.58
CA ILE A 250 -4.11 28.03 -10.43
C ILE A 250 -4.06 29.54 -10.68
N GLY A 251 -5.23 30.18 -10.67
CA GLY A 251 -5.37 31.64 -10.63
C GLY A 251 -5.34 32.12 -9.19
N PHE A 252 -4.33 32.90 -8.81
CA PHE A 252 -4.19 33.40 -7.46
C PHE A 252 -4.69 34.83 -7.34
N ASN A 253 -5.82 35.01 -6.66
CA ASN A 253 -6.59 36.26 -6.63
C ASN A 253 -6.83 36.83 -8.04
N LEU A 254 -7.10 35.93 -8.99
CA LEU A 254 -7.27 36.18 -10.41
C LEU A 254 -8.31 35.20 -10.94
N ASP A 255 -9.40 35.70 -11.50
CA ASP A 255 -10.35 34.92 -12.32
C ASP A 255 -9.94 35.07 -13.79
N SER A 256 -9.52 33.98 -14.43
CA SER A 256 -9.02 33.99 -15.80
C SER A 256 -9.61 32.87 -16.66
N THR A 257 -10.49 33.27 -17.59
CA THR A 257 -11.00 32.38 -18.65
C THR A 257 -9.88 31.82 -19.53
N TRP A 258 -8.77 32.56 -19.70
CA TRP A 258 -7.61 32.09 -20.45
C TRP A 258 -6.87 30.97 -19.71
N LEU A 259 -6.57 31.13 -18.41
CA LEU A 259 -5.93 30.06 -17.63
C LEU A 259 -6.80 28.80 -17.59
N ASN A 260 -8.12 28.97 -17.48
CA ASN A 260 -9.03 27.84 -17.59
C ASN A 260 -8.88 27.10 -18.93
N GLY A 261 -8.84 27.84 -20.04
CA GLY A 261 -8.60 27.25 -21.36
C GLY A 261 -7.24 26.56 -21.50
N VAL A 262 -6.20 27.04 -20.80
CA VAL A 262 -4.87 26.39 -20.75
C VAL A 262 -4.95 25.06 -19.99
N ALA A 263 -5.57 25.03 -18.82
CA ALA A 263 -5.72 23.81 -18.02
C ALA A 263 -6.57 22.75 -18.73
N GLU A 264 -7.73 23.15 -19.27
CA GLU A 264 -8.63 22.25 -20.02
C GLU A 264 -7.91 21.65 -21.22
N ALA A 265 -7.16 22.47 -21.97
CA ALA A 265 -6.38 22.01 -23.11
C ALA A 265 -5.23 21.07 -22.69
N GLY A 266 -4.62 21.31 -21.52
CA GLY A 266 -3.60 20.47 -20.89
C GLY A 266 -4.12 19.18 -20.25
N GLY A 267 -5.43 18.91 -20.34
CA GLY A 267 -6.05 17.69 -19.85
C GLY A 267 -6.44 17.71 -18.36
N CYS A 268 -6.49 18.88 -17.72
CA CYS A 268 -6.86 18.98 -16.31
C CYS A 268 -7.76 20.20 -15.98
N VAL A 269 -7.89 20.50 -14.69
CA VAL A 269 -8.83 21.47 -14.13
C VAL A 269 -8.12 22.72 -13.64
N TYR A 270 -8.75 23.86 -13.87
CA TYR A 270 -8.38 25.15 -13.30
C TYR A 270 -8.97 25.32 -11.90
N ARG A 271 -8.25 26.03 -11.03
CA ARG A 271 -8.69 26.38 -9.68
C ARG A 271 -8.38 27.84 -9.39
N ASP A 272 -9.34 28.52 -8.78
CA ASP A 272 -9.14 29.84 -8.18
C ASP A 272 -8.72 29.67 -6.72
N ALA A 273 -7.84 30.56 -6.26
CA ALA A 273 -7.46 30.63 -4.87
C ALA A 273 -7.23 32.09 -4.45
N GLU A 274 -7.75 32.48 -3.29
CA GLU A 274 -7.55 33.84 -2.75
C GLU A 274 -6.69 33.81 -1.48
N SER A 275 -6.73 32.71 -0.72
CA SER A 275 -5.98 32.55 0.53
C SER A 275 -4.93 31.45 0.46
N SER A 276 -4.05 31.37 1.47
CA SER A 276 -3.15 30.22 1.64
C SER A 276 -3.94 28.91 1.79
N GLN A 277 -5.12 28.95 2.40
CA GLN A 277 -5.96 27.78 2.58
C GLN A 277 -6.57 27.31 1.25
N ASP A 278 -7.04 28.24 0.42
CA ASP A 278 -7.59 27.91 -0.91
C ASP A 278 -6.50 27.35 -1.81
N LEU A 279 -5.26 27.87 -1.70
CA LEU A 279 -4.11 27.29 -2.39
C LEU A 279 -3.85 25.84 -1.97
N LEU A 280 -3.90 25.52 -0.67
CA LEU A 280 -3.77 24.14 -0.21
C LEU A 280 -4.88 23.24 -0.79
N VAL A 281 -6.13 23.70 -0.78
CA VAL A 281 -7.27 22.97 -1.36
C VAL A 281 -7.10 22.78 -2.88
N ALA A 282 -6.60 23.80 -3.57
CA ALA A 282 -6.31 23.73 -5.00
C ALA A 282 -5.20 22.71 -5.30
N PHE A 283 -4.12 22.73 -4.51
CA PHE A 283 -3.04 21.74 -4.62
C PHE A 283 -3.52 20.33 -4.32
N ASP A 284 -4.31 20.12 -3.26
CA ASP A 284 -4.93 18.81 -2.98
C ASP A 284 -5.78 18.32 -4.14
N GLY A 285 -6.59 19.20 -4.73
CA GLY A 285 -7.38 18.88 -5.93
C GLY A 285 -6.52 18.46 -7.12
N ILE A 286 -5.37 19.11 -7.31
CA ILE A 286 -4.40 18.76 -8.36
C ILE A 286 -3.75 17.42 -8.06
N LEU A 287 -3.31 17.18 -6.83
CA LEU A 287 -2.73 15.89 -6.43
C LEU A 287 -3.74 14.75 -6.58
N ASN A 288 -5.02 14.97 -6.27
CA ASN A 288 -6.08 13.99 -6.50
C ASN A 288 -6.27 13.62 -7.98
N SER A 289 -5.85 14.51 -8.90
CA SER A 289 -5.88 14.24 -10.33
C SER A 289 -4.65 13.46 -10.81
N VAL A 290 -3.52 13.60 -10.11
CA VAL A 290 -2.29 12.82 -10.34
C VAL A 290 -2.55 11.37 -9.96
N ALA A 291 -2.21 10.44 -10.86
CA ALA A 291 -2.41 9.01 -10.60
C ALA A 291 -1.37 8.54 -9.59
N PHE A 292 -1.79 8.36 -8.34
CA PHE A 292 -1.02 7.61 -7.36
C PHE A 292 -1.24 6.10 -7.58
N SER A 293 -0.18 5.31 -7.47
CA SER A 293 -0.28 3.86 -7.43
C SER A 293 -0.94 3.44 -6.11
N SER A 294 -2.26 3.38 -6.05
CA SER A 294 -2.97 2.75 -4.93
C SER A 294 -3.21 1.28 -5.23
N ALA A 295 -2.94 0.40 -4.28
CA ALA A 295 -3.33 -1.00 -4.34
C ALA A 295 -4.34 -1.30 -3.22
N ALA A 296 -5.09 -2.39 -3.40
CA ALA A 296 -6.08 -2.85 -2.42
C ALA A 296 -5.82 -4.33 -2.12
N SER A 297 -5.96 -4.70 -0.85
CA SER A 297 -6.00 -6.11 -0.45
C SER A 297 -7.37 -6.72 -0.77
N ALA A 298 -7.50 -8.04 -0.58
CA ALA A 298 -8.76 -8.74 -0.81
C ALA A 298 -9.89 -8.14 0.04
N PRO A 299 -11.09 -7.88 -0.53
CA PRO A 299 -12.21 -7.38 0.25
C PRO A 299 -12.70 -8.39 1.26
N SER A 300 -13.27 -7.90 2.35
CA SER A 300 -14.07 -8.72 3.26
C SER A 300 -15.56 -8.48 3.11
N ILE A 301 -16.30 -9.59 3.16
CA ILE A 301 -17.76 -9.64 3.16
C ILE A 301 -18.18 -10.37 4.43
N ALA A 302 -18.99 -9.72 5.25
CA ALA A 302 -19.52 -10.34 6.46
C ALA A 302 -20.75 -11.19 6.17
N ALA A 303 -20.93 -12.28 6.94
CA ALA A 303 -22.19 -12.99 7.00
C ALA A 303 -23.26 -12.10 7.68
N ASN A 304 -24.50 -12.22 7.24
CA ASN A 304 -25.61 -11.46 7.79
C ASN A 304 -25.95 -11.99 9.19
N ALA A 305 -25.91 -11.10 10.19
CA ALA A 305 -26.10 -11.45 11.59
C ALA A 305 -27.53 -11.94 11.92
N PHE A 306 -28.51 -11.70 11.05
CA PHE A 306 -29.88 -12.21 11.18
C PHE A 306 -30.10 -13.52 10.42
N ASN A 307 -29.24 -13.81 9.43
CA ASN A 307 -29.30 -15.03 8.63
C ASN A 307 -27.91 -15.34 8.04
N GLU A 308 -27.17 -16.24 8.68
CA GLU A 308 -25.80 -16.59 8.30
C GLU A 308 -25.69 -17.29 6.94
N SER A 309 -26.81 -17.73 6.34
CA SER A 309 -26.84 -18.22 4.95
C SER A 309 -26.85 -17.10 3.89
N ARG A 310 -26.89 -15.83 4.32
CA ARG A 310 -26.82 -14.65 3.46
C ARG A 310 -25.63 -13.78 3.87
N HIS A 311 -25.09 -13.04 2.92
CA HIS A 311 -24.10 -12.00 3.19
C HIS A 311 -24.78 -10.69 3.57
N GLN A 312 -24.05 -9.81 4.26
CA GLN A 312 -24.42 -8.42 4.37
C GLN A 312 -24.17 -7.70 3.04
N ASP A 313 -24.94 -6.63 2.78
CA ASP A 313 -24.71 -5.79 1.61
C ASP A 313 -23.47 -4.89 1.77
N GLU A 314 -22.83 -4.87 2.93
CA GLU A 314 -21.68 -4.01 3.24
C GLU A 314 -20.34 -4.74 2.99
N LEU A 315 -19.38 -4.02 2.42
CA LEU A 315 -18.04 -4.49 2.10
C LEU A 315 -16.99 -3.60 2.73
N TYR A 316 -15.85 -4.20 3.09
CA TYR A 316 -14.70 -3.47 3.59
C TYR A 316 -13.46 -3.81 2.77
N TYR A 317 -12.73 -2.79 2.37
CA TYR A 317 -11.47 -2.91 1.64
C TYR A 317 -10.36 -2.24 2.42
N SER A 318 -9.22 -2.91 2.56
CA SER A 318 -7.98 -2.23 2.94
C SER A 318 -7.27 -1.74 1.69
N PHE A 319 -7.06 -0.43 1.63
CA PHE A 319 -6.24 0.22 0.63
C PHE A 319 -4.87 0.52 1.22
N PHE A 320 -3.84 0.49 0.39
CA PHE A 320 -2.51 0.93 0.76
C PHE A 320 -1.81 1.62 -0.42
N GLN A 321 -0.89 2.51 -0.08
CA GLN A 321 -0.07 3.22 -1.05
C GLN A 321 1.39 2.88 -0.84
N PRO A 322 2.00 2.12 -1.76
CA PRO A 322 3.42 1.81 -1.71
C PRO A 322 4.29 3.05 -1.95
N TYR A 323 5.37 3.13 -1.19
CA TYR A 323 6.45 4.12 -1.36
C TYR A 323 7.82 3.43 -1.36
N SER A 324 8.86 4.18 -1.71
CA SER A 324 10.25 3.71 -1.62
C SER A 324 10.71 3.50 -0.17
N LYS A 325 10.16 4.29 0.76
CA LYS A 325 10.45 4.25 2.20
C LYS A 325 9.39 3.43 2.97
N PRO A 326 9.62 3.07 4.25
CA PRO A 326 8.76 2.11 4.97
C PRO A 326 7.40 2.65 5.37
N ARG A 327 7.20 3.98 5.39
CA ARG A 327 5.94 4.59 5.82
C ARG A 327 4.91 4.54 4.70
N TRP A 328 4.36 3.36 4.44
CA TRP A 328 3.27 3.16 3.50
C TRP A 328 1.93 3.53 4.13
N ASP A 329 1.18 4.39 3.46
CA ASP A 329 -0.14 4.77 3.93
C ASP A 329 -1.11 3.59 3.77
N GLY A 330 -1.96 3.36 4.76
CA GLY A 330 -3.05 2.40 4.73
C GLY A 330 -4.40 3.04 5.06
N ASN A 331 -5.48 2.39 4.66
CA ASN A 331 -6.84 2.83 5.01
C ASN A 331 -7.85 1.68 4.88
N VAL A 332 -8.85 1.65 5.74
CA VAL A 332 -10.02 0.79 5.57
C VAL A 332 -11.18 1.63 5.06
N LYS A 333 -11.78 1.25 3.94
CA LYS A 333 -12.95 1.95 3.36
C LYS A 333 -14.14 1.01 3.28
N LYS A 334 -15.32 1.56 3.55
CA LYS A 334 -16.61 0.86 3.53
C LYS A 334 -17.39 1.19 2.24
N TYR A 335 -17.90 0.16 1.58
CA TYR A 335 -18.75 0.23 0.37
C TYR A 335 -19.97 -0.69 0.48
N ARG A 336 -20.80 -0.75 -0.56
CA ARG A 336 -22.03 -1.56 -0.57
C ARG A 336 -22.18 -2.37 -1.87
N ILE A 337 -22.86 -3.50 -1.79
CA ILE A 337 -23.38 -4.26 -2.93
C ILE A 337 -24.82 -3.83 -3.18
N ALA A 338 -25.14 -3.48 -4.42
CA ALA A 338 -26.50 -3.20 -4.86
C ALA A 338 -26.75 -3.89 -6.20
N ASN A 339 -27.76 -4.76 -6.28
CA ASN A 339 -28.15 -5.45 -7.51
C ASN A 339 -26.98 -6.21 -8.18
N GLY A 340 -26.08 -6.81 -7.39
CA GLY A 340 -24.91 -7.54 -7.88
C GLY A 340 -23.73 -6.67 -8.34
N ALA A 341 -23.83 -5.34 -8.19
CA ALA A 341 -22.74 -4.40 -8.48
C ALA A 341 -22.17 -3.78 -7.19
N LEU A 342 -20.86 -3.50 -7.21
CA LEU A 342 -20.19 -2.70 -6.18
C LEU A 342 -20.57 -1.23 -6.38
N VAL A 343 -21.12 -0.61 -5.35
CA VAL A 343 -21.54 0.78 -5.37
C VAL A 343 -20.96 1.59 -4.23
N ASP A 344 -20.82 2.88 -4.49
CA ASP A 344 -20.41 3.88 -3.52
C ASP A 344 -21.59 4.33 -2.63
N ALA A 345 -21.33 5.27 -1.72
CA ALA A 345 -22.34 5.83 -0.81
C ALA A 345 -23.48 6.57 -1.52
N ALA A 346 -23.32 6.97 -2.79
CA ALA A 346 -24.33 7.62 -3.63
C ALA A 346 -25.02 6.65 -4.60
N ASN A 347 -24.83 5.34 -4.42
CA ASN A 347 -25.33 4.27 -5.28
C ASN A 347 -24.81 4.33 -6.73
N GLN A 348 -23.67 4.96 -6.95
CA GLN A 348 -22.98 4.96 -8.23
C GLN A 348 -22.03 3.76 -8.30
N PRO A 349 -21.74 3.23 -9.51
CA PRO A 349 -20.75 2.18 -9.68
C PRO A 349 -19.41 2.58 -9.06
N LEU A 350 -18.85 1.72 -8.21
CA LEU A 350 -17.56 1.96 -7.56
C LEU A 350 -16.41 1.94 -8.56
N LEU A 351 -16.49 1.05 -9.56
CA LEU A 351 -15.44 0.82 -10.54
C LEU A 351 -15.74 1.56 -11.86
N ASP A 352 -14.70 2.12 -12.46
CA ASP A 352 -14.75 2.70 -13.81
C ASP A 352 -14.72 1.62 -14.90
N ALA A 353 -14.75 2.04 -16.16
CA ALA A 353 -14.73 1.12 -17.31
C ALA A 353 -13.44 0.27 -17.43
N ARG A 354 -12.38 0.62 -16.68
CA ARG A 354 -11.10 -0.09 -16.63
C ARG A 354 -10.99 -0.99 -15.40
N GLY A 355 -12.01 -1.02 -14.55
CA GLY A 355 -12.02 -1.79 -13.31
C GLY A 355 -11.27 -1.13 -12.15
N ALA A 356 -10.88 0.15 -12.27
CA ALA A 356 -10.27 0.91 -11.19
C ALA A 356 -11.33 1.62 -10.35
N VAL A 357 -11.05 1.88 -9.07
CA VAL A 357 -11.95 2.67 -8.21
C VAL A 357 -12.10 4.07 -8.79
N SER A 358 -13.34 4.49 -9.04
CA SER A 358 -13.65 5.78 -9.65
C SER A 358 -13.13 6.94 -8.80
N LYS A 359 -12.51 7.94 -9.43
CA LYS A 359 -12.03 9.16 -8.74
C LYS A 359 -13.14 9.94 -8.05
N THR A 360 -14.39 9.80 -8.53
CA THR A 360 -15.56 10.47 -7.96
C THR A 360 -16.29 9.62 -6.92
N SER A 361 -15.84 8.38 -6.66
CA SER A 361 -16.53 7.52 -5.70
C SER A 361 -16.40 8.07 -4.29
N ARG A 362 -17.44 7.83 -3.49
CA ARG A 362 -17.46 8.17 -2.07
C ARG A 362 -17.67 6.92 -1.20
N SER A 363 -16.73 6.62 -0.32
CA SER A 363 -16.92 5.59 0.71
C SER A 363 -17.99 5.99 1.73
N LEU A 364 -18.48 5.06 2.55
CA LEU A 364 -19.62 5.32 3.45
C LEU A 364 -19.28 6.18 4.67
N TRP A 365 -18.01 6.30 5.06
CA TRP A 365 -17.60 7.02 6.27
C TRP A 365 -17.27 8.53 6.09
N PRO A 366 -16.95 9.07 4.90
CA PRO A 366 -16.86 10.52 4.66
C PRO A 366 -18.10 11.13 3.97
N ASP A 367 -18.30 12.45 4.17
CA ASP A 367 -19.31 13.24 3.45
C ASP A 367 -18.82 13.71 2.07
N THR A 368 -17.52 13.62 1.80
CA THR A 368 -16.88 14.04 0.55
C THR A 368 -16.36 12.85 -0.25
N ALA A 369 -16.29 12.98 -1.58
CA ALA A 369 -15.70 11.97 -2.44
C ALA A 369 -14.22 11.77 -2.09
N ASP A 370 -13.82 10.51 -1.94
CA ASP A 370 -12.49 10.11 -1.48
C ASP A 370 -11.78 9.16 -2.45
N GLY A 371 -12.48 8.65 -3.46
CA GLY A 371 -11.91 7.86 -4.55
C GLY A 371 -10.99 6.72 -4.11
N ALA A 372 -9.97 6.46 -4.92
CA ALA A 372 -8.90 5.51 -4.62
C ALA A 372 -7.83 6.05 -3.65
N LEU A 373 -7.92 7.32 -3.25
CA LEU A 373 -6.88 7.97 -2.43
C LEU A 373 -6.86 7.36 -1.03
N VAL A 374 -5.72 6.80 -0.66
CA VAL A 374 -5.58 6.07 0.60
C VAL A 374 -5.69 7.00 1.80
N ARG A 375 -5.06 8.18 1.74
CA ARG A 375 -5.09 9.17 2.82
C ARG A 375 -6.45 9.85 3.03
N SER A 376 -7.38 9.71 2.08
CA SER A 376 -8.68 10.38 2.12
C SER A 376 -9.82 9.42 2.47
N GLY A 377 -10.78 9.91 3.25
CA GLY A 377 -11.95 9.13 3.67
C GLY A 377 -11.61 7.90 4.51
N GLY A 378 -12.53 6.94 4.54
CA GLY A 378 -12.34 5.70 5.30
C GLY A 378 -12.06 5.91 6.79
N MET A 379 -11.41 4.91 7.39
CA MET A 379 -10.94 4.94 8.78
C MET A 379 -9.88 6.02 9.00
N ALA A 380 -8.96 6.21 8.05
CA ALA A 380 -7.84 7.16 8.19
C ALA A 380 -8.33 8.60 8.44
N ALA A 381 -9.37 9.05 7.74
CA ALA A 381 -9.94 10.39 7.94
C ALA A 381 -10.69 10.58 9.28
N ARG A 382 -11.00 9.49 9.99
CA ARG A 382 -11.77 9.47 11.25
C ARG A 382 -10.90 9.23 12.49
N GLN A 383 -9.58 9.18 12.32
CA GLN A 383 -8.65 8.97 13.43
C GLN A 383 -8.65 10.16 14.41
N PRO A 384 -8.87 9.93 15.73
CA PRO A 384 -8.89 10.99 16.73
C PRO A 384 -7.47 11.43 17.13
N ALA A 385 -7.37 12.60 17.79
CA ALA A 385 -6.12 13.11 18.36
C ALA A 385 -5.67 12.35 19.61
N ASP A 386 -6.63 11.71 20.29
CA ASP A 386 -6.48 11.00 21.56
C ASP A 386 -6.77 9.51 21.38
N ARG A 387 -6.01 8.84 20.49
CA ARG A 387 -6.23 7.41 20.24
C ARG A 387 -6.04 6.58 21.50
N LYS A 388 -6.99 5.67 21.75
CA LYS A 388 -6.91 4.69 22.83
C LYS A 388 -5.98 3.56 22.42
N TRP A 389 -4.70 3.74 22.71
CA TRP A 389 -3.66 2.77 22.36
C TRP A 389 -3.28 1.88 23.54
N TYR A 390 -3.14 0.58 23.27
CA TYR A 390 -2.80 -0.47 24.21
C TYR A 390 -1.56 -1.25 23.75
N THR A 391 -0.81 -1.77 24.70
CA THR A 391 0.24 -2.78 24.48
C THR A 391 0.17 -3.81 25.61
N ASP A 392 1.10 -4.75 25.68
CA ASP A 392 1.21 -5.77 26.73
C ASP A 392 2.54 -5.71 27.50
N ALA A 393 3.31 -4.62 27.33
CA ALA A 393 4.57 -4.40 28.07
C ALA A 393 4.66 -3.02 28.73
N PRO A 394 4.34 -2.89 30.04
CA PRO A 394 4.58 -1.65 30.78
C PRO A 394 6.04 -1.45 31.20
N ARG A 395 6.39 -0.22 31.60
CA ARG A 395 7.74 0.16 32.05
C ARG A 395 8.13 -0.66 33.29
N GLY A 396 9.35 -1.19 33.25
CA GLY A 396 9.94 -1.88 34.40
C GLY A 396 9.41 -3.29 34.62
N VAL A 397 8.52 -3.77 33.75
CA VAL A 397 8.05 -5.15 33.74
C VAL A 397 8.82 -5.91 32.67
N THR A 398 9.30 -7.11 33.03
CA THR A 398 9.77 -8.08 32.05
C THR A 398 8.53 -8.61 31.33
N PRO A 399 8.42 -8.49 30.00
CA PRO A 399 7.24 -8.96 29.28
C PRO A 399 7.10 -10.47 29.45
N THR A 400 6.25 -10.88 30.40
CA THR A 400 5.97 -12.29 30.71
C THR A 400 4.48 -12.52 30.98
N GLY A 401 3.66 -11.46 30.93
CA GLY A 401 2.22 -11.49 31.19
C GLY A 401 1.42 -11.12 29.94
N THR A 402 0.34 -11.84 29.71
CA THR A 402 -0.61 -11.65 28.60
C THR A 402 -1.84 -10.91 29.14
N THR A 403 -1.80 -9.59 29.11
CA THR A 403 -2.97 -8.73 29.38
C THR A 403 -2.80 -7.42 28.60
N GLN A 404 -3.92 -6.74 28.31
CA GLN A 404 -3.86 -5.40 27.76
C GLN A 404 -3.37 -4.37 28.80
N PHE A 405 -2.59 -3.40 28.35
CA PHE A 405 -2.06 -2.29 29.13
C PHE A 405 -2.32 -0.97 28.39
N PRO A 406 -3.19 -0.08 28.94
CA PRO A 406 -3.48 1.21 28.30
C PRO A 406 -2.30 2.17 28.42
N VAL A 407 -1.88 2.76 27.30
CA VAL A 407 -0.78 3.72 27.25
C VAL A 407 -1.33 5.14 27.34
N THR A 408 -1.57 5.61 28.56
CA THR A 408 -2.11 6.96 28.81
C THR A 408 -1.03 8.05 28.93
N ASP A 409 0.22 7.65 29.17
CA ASP A 409 1.38 8.54 29.35
C ASP A 409 2.63 7.89 28.76
N THR A 410 3.46 8.69 28.08
CA THR A 410 4.67 8.22 27.39
C THR A 410 5.69 7.57 28.34
N ARG A 411 5.73 8.00 29.61
CA ARG A 411 6.63 7.49 30.64
C ARG A 411 6.26 6.08 31.10
N LEU A 412 5.08 5.58 30.73
CA LEU A 412 4.65 4.21 31.03
C LEU A 412 5.39 3.17 30.20
N LEU A 413 6.19 3.57 29.21
CA LEU A 413 6.99 2.66 28.39
C LEU A 413 8.48 3.01 28.46
N ALA A 414 9.32 1.97 28.40
CA ALA A 414 10.77 2.13 28.41
C ALA A 414 11.31 2.43 27.00
N PRO A 415 12.31 3.32 26.83
CA PRO A 415 12.89 3.63 25.51
C PRO A 415 13.38 2.40 24.74
N ARG A 416 13.90 1.40 25.44
CA ARG A 416 14.38 0.14 24.85
C ARG A 416 13.31 -0.62 24.06
N LEU A 417 12.02 -0.46 24.39
CA LEU A 417 10.93 -1.13 23.68
C LEU A 417 10.77 -0.63 22.24
N PHE A 418 11.26 0.58 21.94
CA PHE A 418 11.17 1.21 20.62
C PHE A 418 12.52 1.33 19.91
N ASN A 419 13.58 0.75 20.48
CA ASN A 419 14.96 1.03 20.06
C ASN A 419 15.28 2.55 20.05
N ALA A 420 14.71 3.28 21.02
CA ALA A 420 14.93 4.71 21.19
C ALA A 420 16.18 4.98 22.04
N GLY A 421 17.03 5.90 21.58
CA GLY A 421 18.28 6.29 22.24
C GLY A 421 18.09 7.28 23.39
N SER A 422 16.91 7.88 23.52
CA SER A 422 16.60 8.84 24.60
C SER A 422 15.13 8.81 25.02
N ASN A 423 14.84 9.40 26.19
CA ASN A 423 13.47 9.60 26.66
C ASN A 423 12.67 10.52 25.72
N GLY A 424 13.30 11.57 25.18
CA GLY A 424 12.66 12.49 24.24
C GLY A 424 12.28 11.82 22.93
N GLU A 425 13.13 10.95 22.39
CA GLU A 425 12.80 10.14 21.22
C GLU A 425 11.64 9.18 21.52
N ARG A 426 11.67 8.49 22.67
CA ARG A 426 10.56 7.64 23.11
C ARG A 426 9.25 8.42 23.25
N ASP A 427 9.29 9.64 23.80
CA ASP A 427 8.10 10.50 23.91
C ASP A 427 7.52 10.84 22.55
N ARG A 428 8.40 11.19 21.59
CA ARG A 428 8.01 11.41 20.19
C ARG A 428 7.33 10.18 19.60
N LEU A 429 7.94 9.01 19.68
CA LEU A 429 7.41 7.77 19.09
C LEU A 429 6.06 7.36 19.71
N VAL A 430 5.94 7.41 21.04
CA VAL A 430 4.70 7.04 21.74
C VAL A 430 3.57 8.01 21.40
N ASN A 431 3.83 9.31 21.41
CA ASN A 431 2.81 10.31 21.08
C ASN A 431 2.33 10.16 19.62
N TRP A 432 3.22 9.78 18.70
CA TRP A 432 2.88 9.60 17.31
C TRP A 432 1.86 8.48 17.09
N VAL A 433 2.07 7.32 17.72
CA VAL A 433 1.11 6.19 17.65
C VAL A 433 -0.19 6.50 18.38
N ARG A 434 -0.14 7.30 19.44
CA ARG A 434 -1.32 7.79 20.16
C ARG A 434 -2.14 8.83 19.39
N GLY A 435 -1.75 9.15 18.15
CA GLY A 435 -2.50 10.06 17.28
C GLY A 435 -2.17 11.53 17.48
N ILE A 436 -1.05 11.86 18.12
CA ILE A 436 -0.52 13.24 18.20
C ILE A 436 0.56 13.41 17.15
N ASP A 437 0.59 14.52 16.43
CA ASP A 437 1.62 14.78 15.43
C ASP A 437 2.97 15.22 16.01
N SER A 438 3.48 14.45 16.97
CA SER A 438 4.81 14.67 17.57
C SER A 438 5.95 14.58 16.56
N ALA A 439 5.69 14.08 15.35
CA ALA A 439 6.68 13.93 14.31
C ALA A 439 6.67 15.04 13.26
N ASP A 440 5.72 15.98 13.33
CA ASP A 440 5.53 17.05 12.34
C ASP A 440 5.33 16.44 10.95
N ALA A 441 4.36 15.54 10.86
CA ALA A 441 4.10 14.69 9.70
C ALA A 441 3.65 15.50 8.48
N ASP A 442 3.00 16.65 8.67
CA ASP A 442 2.70 17.63 7.63
C ASP A 442 3.68 18.81 7.59
N GLY A 443 4.58 18.89 8.57
CA GLY A 443 5.65 19.84 8.66
C GLY A 443 5.20 21.25 9.02
N ASP A 444 4.01 21.49 9.53
CA ASP A 444 3.56 22.84 9.85
C ASP A 444 4.18 23.42 11.16
N LEU A 445 5.04 22.65 11.84
CA LEU A 445 5.66 22.89 13.14
C LEU A 445 4.68 22.84 14.32
N ASN A 446 3.49 22.27 14.12
CA ASN A 446 2.48 22.03 15.14
C ASN A 446 2.50 20.58 15.60
N PHE A 447 3.30 20.33 16.64
CA PHE A 447 3.49 18.97 17.17
C PHE A 447 2.32 18.45 18.03
N THR A 448 1.17 19.13 18.03
CA THR A 448 0.06 18.86 18.96
C THR A 448 -1.24 18.45 18.27
N GLU A 449 -1.28 18.50 16.95
CA GLU A 449 -2.49 18.18 16.20
C GLU A 449 -2.69 16.68 15.99
N PRO A 450 -3.87 16.25 15.48
CA PRO A 450 -4.15 14.85 15.27
C PRO A 450 -3.29 14.27 14.13
N ASN A 451 -2.38 13.36 14.48
CA ASN A 451 -1.79 12.46 13.49
C ASN A 451 -2.86 11.46 13.04
N ARG A 452 -3.26 11.52 11.76
CA ARG A 452 -4.25 10.63 11.15
C ARG A 452 -3.67 9.42 10.43
N TYR A 453 -2.35 9.22 10.55
CA TYR A 453 -1.67 8.11 9.89
C TYR A 453 -2.18 6.74 10.34
N VAL A 454 -2.32 5.85 9.37
CA VAL A 454 -2.60 4.42 9.52
C VAL A 454 -1.63 3.72 8.58
N ALA A 455 -0.94 2.68 9.06
CA ALA A 455 -0.01 1.93 8.23
C ALA A 455 -0.73 0.95 7.28
N ASP A 456 -0.03 0.55 6.23
CA ASP A 456 -0.51 -0.37 5.21
C ASP A 456 -0.88 -1.76 5.73
N SER A 457 -1.94 -2.31 5.14
CA SER A 457 -2.40 -3.69 5.34
C SER A 457 -2.22 -4.43 4.02
N LEU A 458 -1.05 -5.05 3.82
CA LEU A 458 -0.66 -5.63 2.54
C LEU A 458 -1.36 -6.96 2.28
N HIS A 459 -1.26 -7.90 3.23
CA HIS A 459 -1.89 -9.22 3.14
C HIS A 459 -3.02 -9.43 4.16
N ASN A 460 -3.32 -8.40 4.95
CA ASN A 460 -4.38 -8.43 5.93
C ASN A 460 -5.73 -7.98 5.31
N SER A 461 -6.78 -8.76 5.57
CA SER A 461 -8.15 -8.42 5.20
C SER A 461 -8.96 -8.09 6.46
N PRO A 462 -9.72 -6.98 6.50
CA PRO A 462 -10.49 -6.62 7.69
C PRO A 462 -11.53 -7.67 8.04
N VAL A 463 -11.80 -7.94 9.32
CA VAL A 463 -12.86 -8.86 9.75
C VAL A 463 -13.93 -8.13 10.56
N LEU A 464 -15.21 -8.46 10.32
CA LEU A 464 -16.35 -7.86 11.01
C LEU A 464 -16.84 -8.77 12.13
N VAL A 465 -17.06 -8.21 13.32
CA VAL A 465 -17.75 -8.88 14.42
C VAL A 465 -19.02 -8.13 14.76
N THR A 466 -20.16 -8.81 14.65
CA THR A 466 -21.45 -8.31 15.15
C THR A 466 -21.66 -8.75 16.60
N TYR A 467 -21.66 -7.79 17.53
CA TYR A 467 -21.80 -8.02 18.97
C TYR A 467 -23.26 -8.14 19.39
N ASN A 468 -24.11 -7.30 18.82
CA ASN A 468 -25.54 -7.29 19.08
C ASN A 468 -26.27 -6.92 17.80
N ALA A 469 -27.34 -7.63 17.49
CA ALA A 469 -28.22 -7.33 16.39
C ALA A 469 -29.67 -7.49 16.88
N THR A 470 -30.52 -6.51 16.61
CA THR A 470 -31.94 -6.55 16.97
C THR A 470 -32.78 -6.38 15.71
N ALA A 471 -33.51 -7.43 15.34
CA ALA A 471 -34.20 -7.48 14.05
C ALA A 471 -35.32 -6.42 13.97
N ALA A 472 -36.06 -6.23 15.08
CA ALA A 472 -37.19 -5.29 15.14
C ALA A 472 -36.80 -3.83 14.86
N THR A 473 -35.58 -3.43 15.20
CA THR A 473 -35.07 -2.06 15.04
C THR A 473 -34.05 -1.94 13.90
N SER A 474 -33.67 -3.05 13.26
CA SER A 474 -32.54 -3.10 12.31
C SER A 474 -31.24 -2.52 12.88
N SER A 475 -31.09 -2.52 14.21
CA SER A 475 -29.90 -1.97 14.87
C SER A 475 -28.83 -3.05 15.03
N ARG A 476 -27.59 -2.71 14.69
CA ARG A 476 -26.42 -3.58 14.82
C ARG A 476 -25.30 -2.84 15.53
N SER A 477 -24.68 -3.52 16.50
CA SER A 477 -23.45 -3.09 17.16
C SER A 477 -22.32 -3.95 16.60
N GLU A 478 -21.44 -3.32 15.82
CA GLU A 478 -20.46 -4.01 14.98
C GLU A 478 -19.10 -3.31 15.08
N ALA A 479 -18.03 -4.11 15.19
CA ALA A 479 -16.66 -3.64 15.08
C ALA A 479 -15.92 -4.36 13.96
N ILE A 480 -15.04 -3.62 13.30
CA ILE A 480 -14.14 -4.12 12.26
C ILE A 480 -12.75 -4.16 12.84
N PHE A 481 -12.06 -5.27 12.63
CA PHE A 481 -10.66 -5.43 12.98
C PHE A 481 -9.81 -5.39 11.73
N SER A 482 -8.69 -4.68 11.78
CA SER A 482 -7.66 -4.67 10.72
C SER A 482 -6.29 -4.63 11.37
N ALA A 483 -5.35 -5.42 10.87
CA ALA A 483 -3.96 -5.38 11.32
C ALA A 483 -3.05 -4.85 10.21
N ASN A 484 -1.91 -4.26 10.59
CA ASN A 484 -1.01 -3.61 9.64
C ASN A 484 0.48 -3.91 9.88
N ASN A 485 1.29 -3.49 8.91
CA ASN A 485 2.73 -3.73 8.87
C ASN A 485 3.54 -2.94 9.91
N MET A 486 2.96 -1.89 10.51
CA MET A 486 3.55 -1.28 11.69
C MET A 486 3.43 -2.15 12.94
N GLY A 487 2.56 -3.17 12.92
CA GLY A 487 2.30 -4.05 14.06
C GLY A 487 1.15 -3.56 14.95
N VAL A 488 0.19 -2.83 14.37
CA VAL A 488 -0.99 -2.34 15.07
C VAL A 488 -2.23 -3.10 14.60
N VAL A 489 -3.03 -3.55 15.55
CA VAL A 489 -4.42 -3.97 15.34
C VAL A 489 -5.33 -2.80 15.65
N HIS A 490 -6.20 -2.45 14.71
CA HIS A 490 -7.21 -1.41 14.85
C HIS A 490 -8.58 -2.06 15.03
N ALA A 491 -9.33 -1.63 16.05
CA ALA A 491 -10.75 -1.92 16.20
C ALA A 491 -11.56 -0.68 15.85
N VAL A 492 -12.49 -0.79 14.90
CA VAL A 492 -13.21 0.34 14.31
C VAL A 492 -14.69 0.12 14.43
N ASN A 493 -15.44 1.13 14.85
CA ASN A 493 -16.89 1.05 14.84
C ASN A 493 -17.41 1.00 13.40
N ALA A 494 -18.12 -0.06 13.02
CA ALA A 494 -18.55 -0.28 11.63
C ALA A 494 -19.58 0.74 11.12
N SER A 495 -20.30 1.41 12.04
CA SER A 495 -21.30 2.43 11.72
C SER A 495 -20.66 3.80 11.51
N THR A 496 -19.73 4.20 12.37
CA THR A 496 -19.16 5.57 12.34
C THR A 496 -17.81 5.67 11.64
N GLY A 497 -17.07 4.55 11.51
CA GLY A 497 -15.69 4.56 11.03
C GLY A 497 -14.68 5.07 12.06
N ASN A 498 -15.11 5.41 13.28
CA ASN A 498 -14.22 5.87 14.34
C ASN A 498 -13.48 4.68 14.96
N GLU A 499 -12.18 4.85 15.21
CA GLU A 499 -11.38 3.90 15.98
C GLU A 499 -11.91 3.81 17.42
N LEU A 500 -12.22 2.59 17.86
CA LEU A 500 -12.61 2.27 19.24
C LEU A 500 -11.36 2.20 20.13
N TRP A 501 -10.35 1.49 19.65
CA TRP A 501 -9.05 1.28 20.29
C TRP A 501 -8.07 0.67 19.28
N SER A 502 -6.79 0.72 19.62
CA SER A 502 -5.72 0.06 18.88
C SER A 502 -4.77 -0.67 19.83
N TYR A 503 -4.18 -1.77 19.37
CA TYR A 503 -3.26 -2.60 20.14
C TYR A 503 -1.99 -2.92 19.37
N SER A 504 -0.84 -2.90 20.05
CA SER A 504 0.45 -3.31 19.50
C SER A 504 1.15 -4.30 20.43
N PRO A 505 1.50 -5.52 19.96
CA PRO A 505 2.37 -6.41 20.71
C PRO A 505 3.74 -5.77 20.97
N TRP A 506 4.28 -5.95 22.18
CA TRP A 506 5.55 -5.31 22.55
C TRP A 506 6.72 -5.68 21.64
N GLU A 507 6.68 -6.88 21.05
CA GLU A 507 7.67 -7.41 20.12
C GLU A 507 7.78 -6.56 18.84
N LEU A 508 6.71 -5.85 18.49
CA LEU A 508 6.60 -5.04 17.28
C LEU A 508 6.75 -3.54 17.53
N LEU A 509 6.82 -3.09 18.78
CA LEU A 509 7.07 -1.69 19.12
C LEU A 509 8.36 -1.10 18.50
N PRO A 510 9.45 -1.86 18.28
CA PRO A 510 10.62 -1.34 17.56
C PRO A 510 10.32 -0.85 16.14
N ASN A 511 9.30 -1.39 15.46
CA ASN A 511 8.95 -0.99 14.08
C ASN A 511 8.54 0.49 14.01
N ILE A 512 7.87 0.99 15.05
CA ILE A 512 7.33 2.37 15.11
C ILE A 512 8.40 3.40 14.79
N LYS A 513 9.64 3.20 15.24
CA LYS A 513 10.75 4.11 14.94
C LYS A 513 11.01 4.24 13.44
N GLY A 514 11.00 3.13 12.71
CA GLY A 514 11.20 3.11 11.26
C GLY A 514 10.10 3.88 10.52
N TYR A 515 8.85 3.71 10.94
CA TYR A 515 7.70 4.46 10.41
C TYR A 515 7.77 5.95 10.73
N VAL A 516 8.03 6.34 11.99
CA VAL A 516 8.07 7.75 12.44
C VAL A 516 9.23 8.54 11.83
N ASN A 517 10.37 7.90 11.63
CA ASN A 517 11.53 8.58 11.04
C ASN A 517 11.62 8.37 9.51
N ASN A 518 10.79 7.49 8.94
CA ASN A 518 10.75 7.10 7.53
C ASN A 518 12.12 6.75 6.92
N TYR A 519 12.97 6.05 7.69
CA TYR A 519 14.34 5.73 7.31
C TYR A 519 14.51 4.21 7.14
N SER A 520 14.56 3.77 5.89
CA SER A 520 15.03 2.46 5.42
C SER A 520 14.69 2.40 3.94
N ASP A 521 15.45 1.64 3.16
CA ASP A 521 15.13 1.39 1.75
C ASP A 521 14.24 0.15 1.59
N ASN A 522 14.11 -0.66 2.65
CA ASN A 522 13.25 -1.84 2.71
C ASN A 522 11.98 -1.56 3.49
N HIS A 523 10.89 -2.22 3.09
CA HIS A 523 9.63 -2.17 3.82
C HIS A 523 9.77 -2.84 5.19
N ILE A 524 8.99 -2.37 6.18
CA ILE A 524 9.00 -2.91 7.53
C ILE A 524 7.70 -3.65 7.76
N TYR A 525 7.79 -4.96 7.97
CA TYR A 525 6.64 -5.84 8.20
C TYR A 525 6.33 -6.03 9.69
N GLY A 526 5.05 -6.24 9.99
CA GLY A 526 4.54 -6.37 11.36
C GLY A 526 3.48 -7.46 11.46
N LEU A 527 2.22 -7.06 11.65
CA LEU A 527 1.07 -7.97 11.65
C LEU A 527 0.46 -8.02 10.24
N ASP A 528 1.17 -8.66 9.33
CA ASP A 528 0.79 -8.72 7.92
C ASP A 528 -0.10 -9.93 7.58
N GLY A 529 -0.11 -10.95 8.44
CA GLY A 529 -0.82 -12.19 8.17
C GLY A 529 -2.34 -12.04 8.09
N GLU A 530 -2.97 -12.97 7.37
CA GLU A 530 -4.43 -13.07 7.35
C GLU A 530 -4.92 -13.48 8.75
N MET A 531 -5.96 -12.79 9.22
CA MET A 531 -6.52 -13.05 10.55
C MET A 531 -7.52 -14.21 10.48
N LEU A 532 -7.48 -15.08 11.48
CA LEU A 532 -8.58 -16.01 11.74
C LEU A 532 -9.48 -15.41 12.82
N LEU A 533 -10.75 -15.19 12.46
CA LEU A 533 -11.81 -14.86 13.42
C LEU A 533 -12.59 -16.12 13.76
N TYR A 534 -12.65 -16.46 15.04
CA TYR A 534 -13.53 -17.50 15.59
C TYR A 534 -14.64 -16.84 16.40
N THR A 535 -15.90 -17.19 16.14
CA THR A 535 -17.03 -16.68 16.91
C THR A 535 -17.96 -17.80 17.36
N GLU A 536 -18.36 -17.76 18.62
CA GLU A 536 -19.47 -18.55 19.15
C GLU A 536 -20.64 -17.62 19.45
N ARG A 537 -21.84 -18.00 19.01
CA ARG A 537 -23.07 -17.26 19.24
C ARG A 537 -24.08 -18.14 19.94
N LYS A 538 -24.85 -17.52 20.84
CA LYS A 538 -25.96 -18.17 21.53
C LYS A 538 -27.27 -17.52 21.11
N ALA A 539 -28.30 -18.35 20.92
CA ALA A 539 -29.64 -17.85 20.66
C ALA A 539 -30.19 -17.17 21.92
N LYS A 540 -30.59 -15.90 21.80
CA LYS A 540 -31.25 -15.14 22.86
C LYS A 540 -32.78 -15.22 22.73
N SER A 541 -33.27 -15.26 21.49
CA SER A 541 -34.67 -15.46 21.13
C SER A 541 -34.76 -16.19 19.77
N SER A 542 -35.95 -16.35 19.19
CA SER A 542 -36.11 -16.98 17.87
C SER A 542 -35.44 -16.22 16.71
N PHE A 543 -35.12 -14.94 16.90
CA PHE A 543 -34.53 -14.08 15.85
C PHE A 543 -33.37 -13.21 16.34
N ASP A 544 -33.04 -13.24 17.63
CA ASP A 544 -31.93 -12.48 18.20
C ASP A 544 -30.83 -13.42 18.69
N TYR A 545 -29.59 -13.03 18.41
CA TYR A 545 -28.39 -13.73 18.82
C TYR A 545 -27.54 -12.82 19.70
N GLU A 546 -26.87 -13.42 20.68
CA GLU A 546 -25.81 -12.77 21.45
C GLU A 546 -24.48 -13.47 21.19
N LEU A 547 -23.42 -12.67 21.10
CA LEU A 547 -22.06 -13.17 20.98
C LEU A 547 -21.61 -13.74 22.33
N GLU A 548 -21.16 -14.99 22.34
CA GLU A 548 -20.60 -15.63 23.53
C GLU A 548 -19.09 -15.54 23.54
N LYS A 549 -18.45 -15.73 22.38
CA LYS A 549 -17.00 -15.58 22.20
C LYS A 549 -16.69 -14.98 20.85
N ALA A 550 -15.67 -14.12 20.81
CA ALA A 550 -14.98 -13.74 19.58
C ALA A 550 -13.47 -13.74 19.83
N TRP A 551 -12.75 -14.63 19.15
CA TRP A 551 -11.30 -14.75 19.24
C TRP A 551 -10.65 -14.40 17.90
N LEU A 552 -9.57 -13.64 17.96
CA LEU A 552 -8.76 -13.28 16.81
C LEU A 552 -7.38 -13.93 16.93
N TYR A 553 -6.98 -14.64 15.89
CA TYR A 553 -5.63 -15.18 15.75
C TYR A 553 -4.88 -14.42 14.66
N LEU A 554 -3.70 -13.92 15.01
CA LEU A 554 -2.90 -13.01 14.20
C LEU A 554 -1.54 -13.64 13.91
N THR A 555 -1.08 -13.51 12.68
CA THR A 555 0.24 -13.97 12.23
C THR A 555 1.02 -12.81 11.60
N GLN A 556 2.33 -12.98 11.44
CA GLN A 556 3.22 -11.88 11.07
C GLN A 556 3.74 -11.95 9.63
N ARG A 557 3.68 -13.12 8.97
CA ARG A 557 4.37 -13.37 7.69
C ARG A 557 5.83 -12.93 7.79
N ARG A 558 6.30 -12.03 6.90
CA ARG A 558 7.65 -11.46 6.91
C ARG A 558 7.98 -10.65 8.19
N GLY A 559 6.96 -10.23 8.94
CA GLY A 559 7.13 -9.44 10.16
C GLY A 559 7.66 -10.23 11.37
N GLY A 560 7.69 -11.56 11.32
CA GLY A 560 8.26 -12.37 12.39
C GLY A 560 7.70 -13.79 12.48
N ASN A 561 8.11 -14.48 13.55
CA ASN A 561 7.82 -15.90 13.77
C ASN A 561 6.71 -16.14 14.81
N ASN A 562 6.06 -15.07 15.29
CA ASN A 562 5.10 -15.18 16.38
C ASN A 562 3.66 -15.36 15.88
N ILE A 563 2.83 -15.92 16.74
CA ILE A 563 1.37 -15.98 16.58
C ILE A 563 0.73 -15.41 17.85
N PHE A 564 -0.28 -14.56 17.69
CA PHE A 564 -0.96 -13.90 18.79
C PHE A 564 -2.43 -14.32 18.81
N ALA A 565 -2.99 -14.51 20.00
CA ALA A 565 -4.41 -14.71 20.19
C ALA A 565 -5.00 -13.63 21.09
N MET A 566 -6.15 -13.11 20.69
CA MET A 566 -6.86 -12.05 21.40
C MET A 566 -8.33 -12.43 21.58
N ASP A 567 -8.86 -12.21 22.77
CA ASP A 567 -10.29 -12.25 23.02
C ASP A 567 -10.87 -10.85 22.80
N VAL A 568 -11.70 -10.71 21.78
CA VAL A 568 -12.36 -9.45 21.41
C VAL A 568 -13.86 -9.49 21.65
N THR A 569 -14.34 -10.39 22.51
CA THR A 569 -15.77 -10.53 22.86
C THR A 569 -16.37 -9.23 23.41
N ASN A 570 -15.54 -8.36 23.99
CA ASN A 570 -15.95 -7.10 24.61
C ASN A 570 -15.46 -5.85 23.85
N ALA A 571 -15.13 -5.91 22.55
CA ALA A 571 -14.46 -4.79 21.86
C ALA A 571 -15.21 -3.46 21.84
N MET A 572 -16.52 -3.48 22.10
CA MET A 572 -17.38 -2.29 22.22
C MET A 572 -17.33 -1.66 23.62
N ASN A 573 -16.70 -2.30 24.60
CA ASN A 573 -16.51 -1.81 25.96
C ASN A 573 -15.41 -0.75 26.00
N THR A 574 -15.61 0.32 26.77
CA THR A 574 -14.67 1.45 26.84
C THR A 574 -13.53 1.30 27.82
N THR A 575 -13.62 0.34 28.74
CA THR A 575 -12.70 0.15 29.87
C THR A 575 -11.91 -1.14 29.71
N ASP A 576 -12.59 -2.21 29.30
CA ASP A 576 -12.02 -3.54 29.13
C ASP A 576 -12.39 -4.13 27.76
N PRO A 577 -11.81 -3.59 26.66
CA PRO A 577 -12.24 -3.95 25.32
C PRO A 577 -11.80 -5.33 24.84
N PHE A 578 -10.66 -5.86 25.30
CA PHE A 578 -10.11 -7.12 24.83
C PHE A 578 -9.10 -7.71 25.81
N ASP A 579 -8.81 -9.00 25.68
CA ASP A 579 -7.72 -9.66 26.38
C ASP A 579 -6.70 -10.24 25.41
N VAL A 580 -5.42 -10.17 25.76
CA VAL A 580 -4.38 -10.95 25.07
C VAL A 580 -4.41 -12.34 25.70
N MET A 581 -4.86 -13.35 24.96
CA MET A 581 -5.02 -14.71 25.49
C MET A 581 -3.66 -15.37 25.66
N TRP A 582 -2.86 -15.39 24.59
CA TRP A 582 -1.54 -16.00 24.56
C TRP A 582 -0.73 -15.50 23.37
N LYS A 583 0.57 -15.78 23.43
CA LYS A 583 1.54 -15.49 22.38
C LYS A 583 2.46 -16.67 22.21
N ILE A 584 2.56 -17.17 20.98
CA ILE A 584 3.52 -18.20 20.61
C ILE A 584 4.74 -17.51 20.03
N HIS A 585 5.91 -17.81 20.60
CA HIS A 585 7.20 -17.33 20.12
C HIS A 585 7.93 -18.43 19.34
N GLY A 586 8.04 -18.25 18.03
CA GLY A 586 8.71 -19.19 17.15
C GLY A 586 10.22 -18.98 17.04
N GLY A 587 10.96 -20.04 16.74
CA GLY A 587 12.39 -19.95 16.41
C GLY A 587 13.31 -19.87 17.63
N ILE A 588 12.80 -20.18 18.83
CA ILE A 588 13.59 -20.15 20.08
C ILE A 588 13.97 -21.57 20.48
N ASP A 589 15.26 -21.87 20.45
CA ASP A 589 15.80 -23.15 20.87
C ASP A 589 15.38 -23.53 22.30
N GLY A 590 15.08 -24.82 22.50
CA GLY A 590 14.65 -25.34 23.80
C GLY A 590 13.19 -25.07 24.16
N THR A 591 12.41 -24.45 23.26
CA THR A 591 10.96 -24.28 23.41
C THR A 591 10.18 -25.28 22.54
N ASP A 592 8.87 -25.37 22.78
CA ASP A 592 7.94 -26.21 22.01
C ASP A 592 7.79 -25.75 20.54
N PHE A 593 8.06 -24.47 20.28
CA PHE A 593 7.90 -23.84 18.97
C PHE A 593 9.25 -23.48 18.31
N ARG A 594 10.31 -24.21 18.66
CA ARG A 594 11.66 -23.95 18.15
C ARG A 594 11.74 -23.99 16.62
N ASP A 595 10.98 -24.86 15.95
CA ASP A 595 11.01 -24.99 14.48
C ASP A 595 9.94 -24.12 13.79
N LEU A 596 9.27 -23.23 14.52
CA LEU A 596 8.36 -22.25 13.93
C LEU A 596 9.16 -21.09 13.32
N GLY A 597 9.12 -20.96 12.00
CA GLY A 597 9.70 -19.85 11.25
C GLY A 597 8.70 -18.70 11.09
N GLN A 598 8.88 -17.90 10.03
CA GLN A 598 7.97 -16.81 9.73
C GLN A 598 6.54 -17.33 9.53
N THR A 599 5.55 -16.70 10.16
CA THR A 599 4.19 -17.23 10.24
C THR A 599 3.36 -16.81 9.03
N TRP A 600 3.56 -17.49 7.89
CA TRP A 600 2.87 -17.18 6.62
C TRP A 600 1.50 -17.85 6.48
N ALA A 601 1.32 -19.00 7.12
CA ALA A 601 0.10 -19.78 7.06
C ALA A 601 -1.00 -19.10 7.88
N LYS A 602 -2.20 -18.97 7.31
CA LYS A 602 -3.40 -18.62 8.07
C LYS A 602 -3.69 -19.77 9.05
N PRO A 603 -3.78 -19.53 10.37
CA PRO A 603 -4.23 -20.56 11.29
C PRO A 603 -5.65 -21.03 10.94
N GLU A 604 -5.95 -22.30 11.20
CA GLU A 604 -7.26 -22.88 10.95
C GLU A 604 -7.76 -23.65 12.18
N MET A 605 -9.02 -23.45 12.55
CA MET A 605 -9.62 -24.21 13.63
C MET A 605 -10.17 -25.52 13.09
N ILE A 606 -9.72 -26.64 13.65
CA ILE A 606 -10.14 -27.98 13.24
C ILE A 606 -10.61 -28.79 14.45
N SER A 607 -11.52 -29.72 14.22
CA SER A 607 -11.97 -30.68 15.23
C SER A 607 -11.20 -31.98 15.07
N VAL A 608 -10.54 -32.46 16.12
CA VAL A 608 -9.75 -33.70 16.11
C VAL A 608 -10.20 -34.66 17.21
N ARG A 609 -9.98 -35.96 16.98
CA ARG A 609 -10.15 -36.98 18.01
C ARG A 609 -8.98 -36.91 19.00
N TYR A 610 -9.29 -36.71 20.27
CA TYR A 610 -8.30 -36.56 21.34
C TYR A 610 -8.58 -37.53 22.50
N GLY A 611 -7.54 -38.00 23.19
CA GLY A 611 -7.66 -38.89 24.36
C GLY A 611 -8.01 -40.35 24.07
N CYS A 612 -8.02 -40.78 22.81
CA CYS A 612 -8.40 -42.15 22.41
C CYS A 612 -7.32 -43.19 22.81
N PRO A 613 -7.70 -44.43 23.21
CA PRO A 613 -9.03 -45.01 23.11
C PRO A 613 -9.84 -44.84 24.41
N SER A 614 -9.19 -44.46 25.51
CA SER A 614 -9.72 -44.56 26.86
C SER A 614 -10.68 -43.41 27.19
N ASN A 615 -10.43 -42.21 26.68
CA ASN A 615 -11.24 -41.00 26.85
C ASN A 615 -11.42 -40.30 25.49
N CYS A 616 -11.87 -41.05 24.49
CA CYS A 616 -11.97 -40.57 23.11
C CYS A 616 -13.08 -39.53 23.00
N GLY A 617 -12.71 -38.28 22.72
CA GLY A 617 -13.62 -37.17 22.49
C GLY A 617 -13.20 -36.34 21.29
N ILE A 618 -14.10 -35.47 20.82
CA ILE A 618 -13.76 -34.45 19.82
C ILE A 618 -13.28 -33.21 20.57
N ARG A 619 -12.15 -32.65 20.15
CA ARG A 619 -11.59 -31.41 20.68
C ARG A 619 -11.28 -30.47 19.51
N ASN A 620 -11.64 -29.20 19.67
CA ASN A 620 -11.20 -28.17 18.73
C ASN A 620 -9.76 -27.78 19.02
N VAL A 621 -8.94 -27.72 17.98
CA VAL A 621 -7.53 -27.34 18.03
C VAL A 621 -7.25 -26.30 16.95
N LEU A 622 -6.27 -25.45 17.19
CA LEU A 622 -5.77 -24.51 16.20
C LEU A 622 -4.59 -25.15 15.46
N MET A 623 -4.69 -25.23 14.13
CA MET A 623 -3.70 -25.83 13.25
C MET A 623 -2.98 -24.77 12.43
N PHE A 624 -1.66 -24.92 12.27
CA PHE A 624 -0.87 -24.12 11.35
C PHE A 624 0.40 -24.84 10.89
N GLY A 625 0.91 -24.43 9.72
CA GLY A 625 2.20 -24.88 9.20
C GLY A 625 3.37 -24.20 9.92
N GLY A 626 4.54 -24.82 9.87
CA GLY A 626 5.74 -24.39 10.57
C GLY A 626 6.34 -23.10 10.03
N GLY A 627 5.89 -22.62 8.87
CA GLY A 627 6.21 -21.30 8.37
C GLY A 627 7.35 -21.27 7.34
N TYR A 628 7.87 -20.08 7.09
CA TYR A 628 8.93 -19.83 6.12
C TYR A 628 10.27 -19.56 6.81
N ASN A 629 11.34 -20.13 6.25
CA ASN A 629 12.70 -19.85 6.67
C ASN A 629 13.33 -18.84 5.71
N THR A 630 13.84 -17.72 6.24
CA THR A 630 14.45 -16.67 5.41
C THR A 630 15.74 -17.10 4.72
N ILE A 631 16.30 -18.28 5.06
CA ILE A 631 17.40 -18.85 4.27
C ILE A 631 17.06 -18.99 2.79
N TYR A 632 15.79 -19.22 2.46
CA TYR A 632 15.31 -19.37 1.09
C TYR A 632 15.27 -18.04 0.31
N ASP A 633 15.47 -16.89 0.99
CA ASP A 633 15.67 -15.59 0.35
C ASP A 633 17.13 -15.40 -0.14
N ASP A 634 18.07 -16.29 0.21
CA ASP A 634 19.46 -16.20 -0.25
C ASP A 634 19.58 -16.58 -1.74
N LYS A 635 19.93 -15.59 -2.57
CA LYS A 635 20.16 -15.75 -4.01
C LYS A 635 21.22 -16.79 -4.39
N ASN A 636 22.15 -17.08 -3.48
CA ASN A 636 23.23 -18.05 -3.72
C ASN A 636 22.87 -19.43 -3.16
N LEU A 637 21.66 -19.61 -2.65
CA LEU A 637 21.21 -20.88 -2.11
C LEU A 637 21.15 -21.93 -3.22
N THR A 638 21.91 -23.00 -3.04
CA THR A 638 21.86 -24.16 -3.94
C THR A 638 20.83 -25.15 -3.41
N PHE A 639 19.86 -25.50 -4.24
CA PHE A 639 18.87 -26.55 -3.93
C PHE A 639 19.38 -27.95 -4.34
N PRO A 640 19.07 -29.01 -3.57
CA PRO A 640 18.34 -29.00 -2.30
C PRO A 640 19.20 -28.49 -1.14
N VAL A 641 18.55 -27.80 -0.18
CA VAL A 641 19.23 -27.25 1.00
C VAL A 641 19.56 -28.38 1.97
N THR A 642 20.73 -28.32 2.61
CA THR A 642 21.10 -29.33 3.60
C THR A 642 20.25 -29.17 4.88
N PRO A 643 19.75 -30.27 5.48
CA PRO A 643 18.92 -30.21 6.70
C PRO A 643 19.51 -29.41 7.87
N ALA A 644 20.84 -29.39 8.00
CA ALA A 644 21.53 -28.61 9.03
C ALA A 644 21.38 -27.09 8.87
N ARG A 645 20.91 -26.62 7.71
CA ARG A 645 20.72 -25.19 7.40
C ARG A 645 19.25 -24.77 7.41
N THR A 646 18.30 -25.70 7.49
CA THR A 646 16.88 -25.41 7.29
C THR A 646 16.07 -25.31 8.57
N GLY A 647 16.70 -25.37 9.75
CA GLY A 647 16.12 -25.69 11.08
C GLY A 647 14.94 -24.90 11.65
N HIS A 648 14.26 -24.06 10.87
CA HIS A 648 12.97 -23.46 11.20
C HIS A 648 12.06 -23.49 9.97
N GLY A 649 10.74 -23.47 10.15
CA GLY A 649 9.76 -23.46 9.06
C GLY A 649 9.17 -24.82 8.70
N ASN A 650 9.73 -25.93 9.20
CA ASN A 650 9.60 -27.27 8.64
C ASN A 650 8.75 -28.23 9.48
N ALA A 651 7.79 -27.70 10.24
CA ALA A 651 6.92 -28.46 11.13
C ALA A 651 5.43 -28.24 10.80
N ILE A 652 4.56 -28.98 11.48
CA ILE A 652 3.11 -28.75 11.54
C ILE A 652 2.71 -28.80 13.01
N TYR A 653 1.92 -27.83 13.45
CA TYR A 653 1.53 -27.68 14.85
C TYR A 653 0.02 -27.75 15.02
N LEU A 654 -0.41 -28.44 16.08
CA LEU A 654 -1.74 -28.40 16.64
C LEU A 654 -1.63 -27.87 18.07
N VAL A 655 -2.29 -26.76 18.36
CA VAL A 655 -2.25 -26.11 19.67
C VAL A 655 -3.64 -25.97 20.24
N ASP A 656 -3.70 -25.80 21.56
CA ASP A 656 -4.93 -25.45 22.24
C ASP A 656 -5.34 -24.01 21.86
N PRO A 657 -6.58 -23.78 21.39
CA PRO A 657 -6.99 -22.48 20.90
C PRO A 657 -7.13 -21.43 22.01
N GLU A 658 -7.34 -21.85 23.26
CA GLU A 658 -7.59 -20.97 24.40
C GLU A 658 -6.30 -20.59 25.14
N SER A 659 -5.34 -21.52 25.24
CA SER A 659 -4.08 -21.33 25.98
C SER A 659 -2.83 -21.23 25.12
N GLY A 660 -2.90 -21.61 23.84
CA GLY A 660 -1.76 -21.65 22.93
C GLY A 660 -0.77 -22.78 23.23
N ALA A 661 -1.09 -23.68 24.18
CA ALA A 661 -0.23 -24.79 24.56
C ALA A 661 -0.13 -25.81 23.41
N LEU A 662 1.08 -26.34 23.18
CA LEU A 662 1.29 -27.38 22.19
C LEU A 662 0.51 -28.65 22.56
N ILE A 663 -0.34 -29.13 21.66
CA ILE A 663 -1.07 -30.40 21.81
C ILE A 663 -0.35 -31.51 21.05
N TRP A 664 0.10 -31.21 19.83
CA TRP A 664 0.76 -32.17 18.96
C TRP A 664 1.57 -31.47 17.88
N SER A 665 2.68 -32.07 17.46
CA SER A 665 3.46 -31.61 16.31
C SER A 665 4.02 -32.73 15.44
N ALA A 666 4.21 -32.42 14.15
CA ALA A 666 5.02 -33.21 13.22
C ALA A 666 6.18 -32.37 12.69
N GLY A 667 7.35 -32.99 12.55
CA GLY A 667 8.54 -32.32 12.04
C GLY A 667 9.77 -33.21 12.18
N ASN A 668 10.95 -32.69 11.87
CA ASN A 668 12.19 -33.44 11.96
C ASN A 668 12.84 -33.28 13.34
N GLY A 669 12.93 -34.37 14.09
CA GLY A 669 13.56 -34.42 15.40
C GLY A 669 12.74 -35.16 16.43
N SER A 670 13.40 -35.62 17.50
CA SER A 670 12.76 -36.37 18.58
C SER A 670 11.91 -35.50 19.53
N HIS A 671 11.94 -34.18 19.37
CA HIS A 671 11.10 -33.25 20.13
C HIS A 671 9.70 -33.08 19.53
N HIS A 672 9.44 -33.64 18.35
CA HIS A 672 8.10 -33.72 17.77
C HIS A 672 7.41 -35.04 18.13
N ASP A 673 6.09 -35.01 18.24
CA ASP A 673 5.27 -36.20 18.49
C ASP A 673 5.32 -37.18 17.30
N LEU A 674 5.32 -36.64 16.08
CA LEU A 674 5.50 -37.39 14.85
C LEU A 674 6.79 -36.96 14.13
N ASN A 675 7.85 -37.74 14.33
CA ASN A 675 9.13 -37.50 13.69
C ASN A 675 9.10 -37.91 12.20
N LEU A 676 9.19 -36.92 11.32
CA LEU A 676 9.24 -37.06 9.87
C LEU A 676 10.46 -36.30 9.33
N PRO A 677 11.07 -36.72 8.21
CA PRO A 677 12.23 -36.04 7.62
C PRO A 677 11.82 -34.74 6.88
N MET A 678 11.02 -33.90 7.53
CA MET A 678 10.56 -32.61 7.04
C MET A 678 11.68 -31.60 7.24
N ASN A 679 12.37 -31.22 6.16
CA ASN A 679 13.50 -30.28 6.23
C ASN A 679 13.16 -28.94 5.63
N ASP A 680 12.20 -28.88 4.72
CA ASP A 680 11.89 -27.68 3.95
C ASP A 680 10.71 -26.92 4.57
N SER A 681 10.67 -25.61 4.33
CA SER A 681 9.61 -24.75 4.89
C SER A 681 8.21 -25.16 4.44
N ILE A 682 7.24 -25.05 5.34
CA ILE A 682 5.82 -25.29 5.13
C ILE A 682 5.08 -23.97 5.42
N PRO A 683 5.12 -23.02 4.48
CA PRO A 683 4.54 -21.69 4.68
C PRO A 683 3.02 -21.67 4.50
N THR A 684 2.42 -22.75 3.99
CA THR A 684 0.99 -22.85 3.71
C THR A 684 0.24 -23.54 4.86
N THR A 685 -1.02 -23.19 5.02
CA THR A 685 -1.94 -23.89 5.93
C THR A 685 -2.12 -25.34 5.47
N PRO A 686 -1.89 -26.35 6.32
CA PRO A 686 -2.21 -27.73 6.01
C PRO A 686 -3.71 -27.89 5.71
N VAL A 687 -4.07 -28.79 4.80
CA VAL A 687 -5.45 -29.05 4.42
C VAL A 687 -6.00 -30.21 5.26
N PRO A 688 -7.03 -29.98 6.09
CA PRO A 688 -7.68 -31.03 6.86
C PRO A 688 -8.70 -31.79 6.00
N VAL A 689 -8.78 -33.11 6.19
CA VAL A 689 -9.75 -33.98 5.52
C VAL A 689 -10.40 -34.91 6.54
N ASP A 690 -11.71 -34.77 6.70
CA ASP A 690 -12.59 -35.76 7.32
C ASP A 690 -13.05 -36.72 6.21
N THR A 691 -12.60 -37.97 6.27
CA THR A 691 -12.85 -38.97 5.23
C THR A 691 -14.14 -39.75 5.44
N ASN A 692 -14.68 -39.73 6.65
CA ASN A 692 -15.83 -40.53 7.06
C ASN A 692 -17.05 -39.68 7.45
N ALA A 693 -16.92 -38.35 7.40
CA ALA A 693 -17.92 -37.34 7.75
C ALA A 693 -18.43 -37.46 9.20
N ASP A 694 -17.55 -37.86 10.13
CA ASP A 694 -17.87 -37.99 11.56
C ASP A 694 -17.68 -36.69 12.36
N GLY A 695 -17.23 -35.62 11.70
CA GLY A 695 -17.01 -34.31 12.29
C GLY A 695 -15.62 -34.14 12.91
N ALA A 696 -14.73 -35.12 12.78
CA ALA A 696 -13.33 -35.02 13.14
C ALA A 696 -12.41 -35.25 11.95
N VAL A 697 -11.28 -34.56 11.93
CA VAL A 697 -10.28 -34.67 10.87
C VAL A 697 -9.52 -36.00 11.01
N ASP A 698 -9.45 -36.75 9.92
CA ASP A 698 -8.73 -38.03 9.84
C ASP A 698 -7.34 -37.87 9.23
N VAL A 699 -7.20 -36.98 8.24
CA VAL A 699 -5.98 -36.84 7.44
C VAL A 699 -5.64 -35.36 7.26
N LEU A 700 -4.37 -35.01 7.39
CA LEU A 700 -3.82 -33.71 7.02
C LEU A 700 -2.95 -33.85 5.77
N PHE A 701 -3.09 -32.91 4.84
CA PHE A 701 -2.17 -32.75 3.71
C PHE A 701 -1.40 -31.44 3.84
N ALA A 702 -0.10 -31.47 3.59
CA ALA A 702 0.72 -30.26 3.56
C ALA A 702 1.75 -30.33 2.44
N SER A 703 2.09 -29.20 1.86
CA SER A 703 3.19 -29.09 0.91
C SER A 703 4.32 -28.26 1.48
N ASP A 704 5.55 -28.70 1.27
CA ASP A 704 6.72 -27.86 1.51
C ASP A 704 7.17 -27.13 0.24
N ILE A 705 8.05 -26.15 0.41
CA ILE A 705 8.60 -25.36 -0.70
C ILE A 705 9.51 -26.14 -1.64
N ALA A 706 9.97 -27.33 -1.25
CA ALA A 706 10.71 -28.25 -2.13
C ALA A 706 9.77 -29.09 -3.00
N GLY A 707 8.45 -28.96 -2.81
CA GLY A 707 7.41 -29.65 -3.57
C GLY A 707 7.10 -31.05 -3.06
N HIS A 708 7.51 -31.42 -1.84
CA HIS A 708 7.03 -32.65 -1.22
C HIS A 708 5.59 -32.48 -0.74
N LEU A 709 4.79 -33.53 -0.93
CA LEU A 709 3.44 -33.62 -0.38
C LEU A 709 3.45 -34.57 0.82
N TRP A 710 3.17 -34.02 1.99
CA TRP A 710 3.05 -34.72 3.25
C TRP A 710 1.59 -35.12 3.45
N ARG A 711 1.37 -36.39 3.77
CA ARG A 711 0.09 -36.91 4.25
C ARG A 711 0.29 -37.44 5.66
N ILE A 712 -0.50 -36.93 6.59
CA ILE A 712 -0.44 -37.29 8.00
C ILE A 712 -1.80 -37.86 8.39
N ASP A 713 -1.82 -39.11 8.83
CA ASP A 713 -3.03 -39.77 9.32
C ASP A 713 -3.13 -39.54 10.84
N LEU A 714 -4.21 -38.91 11.29
CA LEU A 714 -4.55 -38.68 12.70
C LEU A 714 -5.32 -39.87 13.31
N GLU A 715 -5.78 -40.81 12.48
CA GLU A 715 -6.52 -42.00 12.91
C GLU A 715 -5.69 -43.02 13.70
N LYS A 716 -6.36 -43.73 14.61
CA LYS A 716 -5.74 -44.70 15.52
C LYS A 716 -5.71 -46.16 15.02
N LYS A 717 -6.31 -46.51 13.89
CA LYS A 717 -6.34 -47.92 13.48
C LYS A 717 -5.11 -48.26 12.65
N PRO A 718 -4.29 -49.27 13.03
CA PRO A 718 -3.48 -49.92 12.03
C PRO A 718 -4.47 -50.46 11.01
N LEU A 719 -4.40 -49.99 9.76
CA LEU A 719 -5.13 -50.59 8.66
C LEU A 719 -4.79 -52.08 8.67
N ALA A 720 -5.70 -52.89 9.20
CA ALA A 720 -5.63 -54.34 9.10
C ALA A 720 -5.69 -54.65 7.61
N ARG A 721 -4.50 -54.85 7.01
CA ARG A 721 -4.27 -55.40 5.67
C ARG A 721 -5.36 -55.04 4.65
N ARG A 722 -5.31 -53.84 4.09
CA ARG A 722 -5.65 -53.66 2.67
C ARG A 722 -4.45 -53.08 1.96
N ILE A 723 -3.72 -53.98 1.30
CA ILE A 723 -2.70 -53.66 0.32
C ILE A 723 -3.40 -52.86 -0.79
N TRP A 724 -3.31 -51.53 -0.71
CA TRP A 724 -3.30 -50.69 -1.90
C TRP A 724 -1.90 -50.14 -2.03
N ARG A 725 -1.05 -50.93 -2.70
CA ARG A 725 0.20 -50.41 -3.27
C ARG A 725 -0.20 -49.40 -4.36
N TRP A 726 -0.11 -48.12 -4.06
CA TRP A 726 0.23 -47.14 -5.08
C TRP A 726 1.73 -46.89 -4.98
N PRO A 727 2.54 -47.28 -5.98
CA PRO A 727 3.94 -46.92 -5.97
C PRO A 727 4.02 -45.39 -6.12
N ALA A 728 4.82 -44.77 -5.25
CA ALA A 728 5.23 -43.38 -5.40
C ALA A 728 5.83 -43.18 -6.80
N VAL A 729 5.06 -42.59 -7.71
CA VAL A 729 5.60 -42.10 -8.98
C VAL A 729 6.17 -40.72 -8.69
N LYS A 730 7.50 -40.69 -8.67
CA LYS A 730 8.32 -39.49 -8.81
C LYS A 730 7.91 -38.79 -10.12
N LEU A 731 6.99 -37.84 -10.06
CA LEU A 731 6.70 -36.98 -11.20
C LEU A 731 7.83 -35.94 -11.30
N ARG A 732 8.87 -36.32 -12.05
CA ARG A 732 9.72 -35.35 -12.73
C ARG A 732 8.97 -34.84 -13.96
N ARG A 733 8.76 -33.54 -14.04
CA ARG A 733 9.15 -32.77 -15.23
C ARG A 733 9.67 -31.42 -14.82
#